data_AF-A0A1G5X2U2-F1
#
_entry.id   AF-A0A1G5X2U2-F1
#
_cell.length_a   1.000
_cell.length_b   1.000
_cell.length_c   1.000
_cell.angle_alpha   90.00
_cell.angle_beta   90.00
_cell.angle_gamma   90.00
#
_symmetry.space_group_name_H-M   'P 1'
#
loop_
_entity.id
_entity.type
_entity.pdbx_description
1 polymer ?
#
loop_
_entity_poly.entity_id
_entity_poly.type
_entity_poly.pdbx_seq_one_letter_code
_entity_poly.pdbx_strand_id
1 'polypeptide(L)'
;MGKIKGIETRKLNIGYSFDLVGDISLEAKPGKILTIIGPNGCGKSTLLKTIMGELKERSGVIYLNGQDKRELKPALVAKSLAMVMTYKVKPELMTCREVVEVGRYPYTGRLGILSDTDKELVKEAMESTDVADIADAYFTNISDGQRQRVLLARAICQEPEVLILDEPTSFLDIKHKLDILNQIKRIVKEKNIAVVMSLHELEIARRISDTVAAMGEGKILRVGTPSEVFEEAFIRKLYGIEGMDIDILGAKVWDAKDEGLSGAVTSSFRPSVIMVQGTMSNAGKSVIAAGLCRIFANDGYKVAPFKSQNMALNSFVTEEGLEMGRAQVMQAECARIKPLACMNPILLKPTSDMGSQVIVNGKVVGNMRAMEYFRNKKKFVPDIMKAFDELSKKADIIVIEGAGSPVELNLKSDDIVNMGLAEMLNAPVLLVGDIDRGGIFPQLLGTLDLLEPEERSRVKGLVVNKFRGDSRLFEDGVKILEKKGNTKVVGVVPYMQVKLDDEDSLSERFYVNQAANFDIAVIKLRHISNFTDFDTFEQLKGVSVRYVESPKELGDPDLIILPGTKNTISDLRAIKESGLGEEIVKRAGAGLTVMGICGGYQMLGRRVDDPYGVEEGGSEEGLNLLPVDTVLGGEKIRSDFTGKIKAATGVLCGLSGLSVEGYEIHMGSTEAFEEITEFTSGKTGFCKGNVYGTYLHGFFDKKEIMTGVTEAVSKERNKSLYTAEAMDYAEFKETQYELLDRSLRAALDMDYIYEIMGIKR
;
A
#
# COMPACT_ATOMS: atom_id res chain seq x y z
N MET A 1 53.39 9.36 3.46
CA MET A 1 52.12 8.69 3.15
C MET A 1 51.13 9.77 2.70
N GLY A 2 50.70 9.73 1.44
CA GLY A 2 49.74 10.72 0.93
C GLY A 2 48.42 10.64 1.70
N LYS A 3 47.79 11.79 1.99
CA LYS A 3 46.47 11.82 2.63
C LYS A 3 45.48 11.07 1.74
N ILE A 4 44.88 10.01 2.26
CA ILE A 4 43.79 9.28 1.60
C ILE A 4 42.64 10.28 1.42
N LYS A 5 42.24 10.57 0.19
CA LYS A 5 41.04 11.35 -0.12
C LYS A 5 39.88 10.37 -0.31
N GLY A 6 38.66 10.74 0.09
CA GLY A 6 37.49 9.87 0.07
C GLY A 6 37.09 9.36 1.46
N ILE A 7 36.53 8.15 1.53
CA ILE A 7 36.09 7.55 2.80
C ILE A 7 36.71 6.17 3.03
N GLU A 8 37.15 5.91 4.26
CA GLU A 8 37.74 4.65 4.68
C GLU A 8 37.15 4.20 6.01
N THR A 9 36.86 2.91 6.15
CA THR A 9 36.53 2.30 7.45
C THR A 9 37.66 1.35 7.88
N ARG A 10 37.96 1.29 9.17
CA ARG A 10 38.95 0.34 9.72
C ARG A 10 38.36 -0.43 10.89
N LYS A 11 38.27 -1.75 10.74
CA LYS A 11 37.73 -2.69 11.75
C LYS A 11 36.41 -2.20 12.36
N LEU A 12 35.55 -1.64 11.51
CA LEU A 12 34.31 -1.01 11.94
C LEU A 12 33.29 -2.09 12.31
N ASN A 13 32.72 -1.97 13.51
CA ASN A 13 31.60 -2.78 13.95
C ASN A 13 30.35 -1.88 14.01
N ILE A 14 29.26 -2.35 13.41
CA ILE A 14 27.99 -1.62 13.29
C ILE A 14 26.85 -2.46 13.85
N GLY A 15 25.80 -1.82 14.33
CA GLY A 15 24.66 -2.50 14.91
C GLY A 15 23.75 -1.55 15.69
N TYR A 16 22.80 -2.13 16.42
CA TYR A 16 21.85 -1.42 17.26
C TYR A 16 22.17 -1.70 18.73
N SER A 17 21.27 -2.38 19.45
CA SER A 17 21.52 -2.92 20.80
C SER A 17 22.51 -4.10 20.81
N PHE A 18 22.76 -4.72 19.65
CA PHE A 18 23.73 -5.79 19.43
C PHE A 18 24.57 -5.50 18.18
N ASP A 19 25.76 -6.12 18.09
CA ASP A 19 26.62 -6.01 16.90
C ASP A 19 25.99 -6.80 15.75
N LEU A 20 25.65 -6.10 14.67
CA LEU A 20 25.00 -6.68 13.49
C LEU A 20 26.04 -7.15 12.48
N VAL A 21 27.08 -6.35 12.26
CA VAL A 21 28.13 -6.63 11.27
C VAL A 21 29.46 -6.14 11.82
N GLY A 22 30.48 -6.99 11.74
CA GLY A 22 31.78 -6.71 12.29
C GLY A 22 32.94 -6.70 11.29
N ASP A 23 34.06 -6.15 11.77
CA ASP A 23 35.36 -6.08 11.08
C ASP A 23 35.31 -5.45 9.68
N ILE A 24 34.50 -4.42 9.51
CA ILE A 24 34.28 -3.77 8.21
C ILE A 24 35.47 -2.86 7.88
N SER A 25 36.20 -3.21 6.83
CA SER A 25 37.29 -2.39 6.28
C SER A 25 37.05 -2.15 4.78
N LEU A 26 36.61 -0.93 4.45
CA LEU A 26 36.24 -0.50 3.11
C LEU A 26 36.92 0.82 2.75
N GLU A 27 37.17 1.04 1.46
CA GLU A 27 37.76 2.28 0.95
C GLU A 27 37.01 2.70 -0.33
N ALA A 28 36.50 3.93 -0.37
CA ALA A 28 35.96 4.54 -1.59
C ALA A 28 36.80 5.77 -1.98
N LYS A 29 37.29 5.76 -3.22
CA LYS A 29 38.26 6.73 -3.74
C LYS A 29 37.57 7.79 -4.60
N PRO A 30 38.13 9.02 -4.67
CA PRO A 30 37.65 10.06 -5.58
C PRO A 30 37.57 9.56 -7.02
N GLY A 31 36.48 9.91 -7.70
CA GLY A 31 36.22 9.50 -9.08
C GLY A 31 35.91 8.01 -9.25
N LYS A 32 35.64 7.29 -8.16
CA LYS A 32 35.35 5.85 -8.14
C LYS A 32 34.04 5.54 -7.41
N ILE A 33 33.37 4.50 -7.87
CA ILE A 33 32.14 3.96 -7.30
C ILE A 33 32.44 2.67 -6.54
N LEU A 34 32.23 2.68 -5.23
CA LEU A 34 32.15 1.49 -4.38
C LEU A 34 30.69 1.08 -4.23
N THR A 35 30.33 -0.12 -4.70
CA THR A 35 28.97 -0.65 -4.55
C THR A 35 28.94 -1.77 -3.52
N ILE A 36 28.01 -1.68 -2.57
CA ILE A 36 27.74 -2.69 -1.57
C ILE A 36 26.60 -3.58 -2.09
N ILE A 37 26.87 -4.87 -2.22
CA ILE A 37 25.89 -5.90 -2.58
C ILE A 37 25.71 -6.88 -1.42
N GLY A 38 24.59 -7.57 -1.39
CA GLY A 38 24.32 -8.62 -0.41
C GLY A 38 22.83 -8.82 -0.19
N PRO A 39 22.42 -9.90 0.52
CA PRO A 39 21.02 -10.17 0.81
C PRO A 39 20.31 -9.05 1.58
N ASN A 40 18.99 -9.01 1.54
CA ASN A 40 18.22 -8.09 2.38
C ASN A 40 18.43 -8.44 3.86
N GLY A 41 18.58 -7.41 4.69
CA GLY A 41 18.88 -7.57 6.12
C GLY A 41 20.34 -7.86 6.45
N CYS A 42 21.27 -7.93 5.49
CA CYS A 42 22.69 -8.17 5.79
C CYS A 42 23.44 -6.95 6.37
N GLY A 43 22.78 -5.79 6.48
CA GLY A 43 23.31 -4.58 7.13
C GLY A 43 23.80 -3.46 6.21
N LYS A 44 23.49 -3.50 4.89
CA LYS A 44 23.91 -2.46 3.92
C LYS A 44 23.48 -1.05 4.34
N SER A 45 22.19 -0.82 4.57
CA SER A 45 21.67 0.48 5.00
C SER A 45 22.20 0.86 6.39
N THR A 46 22.36 -0.11 7.31
CA THR A 46 22.98 0.14 8.62
C THR A 46 24.41 0.67 8.47
N LEU A 47 25.20 0.08 7.57
CA LEU A 47 26.57 0.52 7.28
C LEU A 47 26.58 1.94 6.72
N LEU A 48 25.71 2.25 5.75
CA LEU A 48 25.59 3.60 5.19
C LEU A 48 25.18 4.60 6.28
N LYS A 49 24.20 4.28 7.12
CA LYS A 49 23.77 5.11 8.27
C LYS A 49 24.90 5.37 9.27
N THR A 50 25.73 4.36 9.57
CA THR A 50 26.88 4.53 10.46
C THR A 50 27.99 5.38 9.81
N ILE A 51 28.25 5.17 8.51
CA ILE A 51 29.16 5.99 7.72
C ILE A 51 28.75 7.47 7.75
N MET A 52 27.44 7.76 7.65
CA MET A 52 26.91 9.12 7.71
C MET A 52 26.91 9.71 9.14
N GLY A 53 26.82 8.87 10.16
CA GLY A 53 26.71 9.29 11.56
C GLY A 53 25.28 9.41 12.08
N GLU A 54 24.29 8.90 11.34
CA GLU A 54 22.91 8.72 11.82
C GLU A 54 22.85 7.62 12.90
N LEU A 55 23.69 6.59 12.74
CA LEU A 55 23.93 5.56 13.75
C LEU A 55 25.35 5.68 14.26
N LYS A 56 25.53 5.58 15.59
CA LYS A 56 26.85 5.58 16.20
C LYS A 56 27.56 4.26 15.91
N GLU A 57 28.84 4.32 15.56
CA GLU A 57 29.67 3.12 15.46
C GLU A 57 29.81 2.43 16.82
N ARG A 58 29.81 1.09 16.81
CA ARG A 58 30.00 0.29 18.04
C ARG A 58 31.47 0.25 18.44
N SER A 59 32.35 0.08 17.46
CA SER A 59 33.81 0.18 17.58
C SER A 59 34.46 0.27 16.19
N GLY A 60 35.76 0.53 16.14
CA GLY A 60 36.48 0.84 14.90
C GLY A 60 36.48 2.34 14.60
N VAL A 61 36.93 2.72 13.40
CA VAL A 61 37.09 4.12 13.01
C VAL A 61 36.63 4.34 11.58
N ILE A 62 35.99 5.48 11.33
CA ILE A 62 35.64 5.98 10.00
C ILE A 62 36.52 7.19 9.72
N TYR A 63 37.30 7.15 8.64
CA TYR A 63 38.10 8.26 8.16
C TYR A 63 37.41 8.95 7.00
N LEU A 64 37.27 10.27 7.09
CA LEU A 64 36.84 11.13 5.99
C LEU A 64 38.05 11.98 5.58
N ASN A 65 38.49 11.82 4.33
CA ASN A 65 39.68 12.47 3.80
C ASN A 65 40.95 12.26 4.65
N GLY A 66 41.08 11.05 5.20
CA GLY A 66 42.23 10.63 6.00
C GLY A 66 42.25 11.18 7.43
N GLN A 67 41.19 11.85 7.87
CA GLN A 67 40.99 12.28 9.26
C GLN A 67 39.90 11.47 9.92
N ASP A 68 40.07 11.13 11.20
CA ASP A 68 39.02 10.47 11.98
C ASP A 68 37.78 11.36 12.01
N LYS A 69 36.64 10.84 11.53
CA LYS A 69 35.39 11.60 11.42
C LYS A 69 34.95 12.18 12.77
N ARG A 70 35.31 11.54 13.89
CA ARG A 70 34.97 12.00 15.25
C ARG A 70 35.71 13.28 15.65
N GLU A 71 36.85 13.54 15.05
CA GLU A 71 37.67 14.74 15.29
C GLU A 71 37.25 15.92 14.41
N LEU A 72 36.43 15.67 13.38
CA LEU A 72 35.91 16.69 12.49
C LEU A 72 34.74 17.43 13.12
N LYS A 73 34.68 18.75 12.88
CA LYS A 73 33.49 19.54 13.22
C LYS A 73 32.31 19.07 12.37
N PRO A 74 31.08 18.98 12.91
CA PRO A 74 29.90 18.58 12.14
C PRO A 74 29.68 19.38 10.85
N ALA A 75 29.99 20.69 10.88
CA ALA A 75 29.89 21.55 9.70
C ALA A 75 30.89 21.20 8.59
N LEU A 76 32.06 20.64 8.92
CA LEU A 76 33.02 20.16 7.90
C LEU A 76 32.55 18.82 7.32
N VAL A 77 32.03 17.92 8.16
CA VAL A 77 31.43 16.66 7.69
C VAL A 77 30.26 16.94 6.75
N ALA A 78 29.37 17.87 7.12
CA ALA A 78 28.23 18.29 6.30
C ALA A 78 28.63 19.08 5.03
N LYS A 79 29.89 19.44 4.83
CA LYS A 79 30.37 19.98 3.54
C LYS A 79 30.99 18.88 2.68
N SER A 80 31.76 17.99 3.30
CA SER A 80 32.48 16.94 2.57
C SER A 80 31.64 15.68 2.28
N LEU A 81 30.51 15.45 2.94
CA LEU A 81 29.68 14.26 2.78
C LEU A 81 28.19 14.58 2.53
N ALA A 82 27.64 14.09 1.43
CA ALA A 82 26.21 14.20 1.09
C ALA A 82 25.55 12.83 0.94
N MET A 83 24.22 12.80 1.00
CA MET A 83 23.44 11.57 0.96
C MET A 83 22.13 11.66 0.17
N VAL A 84 21.78 10.55 -0.46
CA VAL A 84 20.44 10.27 -1.00
C VAL A 84 20.03 8.90 -0.48
N MET A 85 18.93 8.85 0.27
CA MET A 85 18.42 7.62 0.88
C MET A 85 17.09 7.22 0.25
N THR A 86 16.71 5.97 0.44
CA THR A 86 15.51 5.34 -0.10
C THR A 86 14.18 5.84 0.51
N TYR A 87 14.20 6.60 1.60
CA TYR A 87 12.97 7.09 2.23
C TYR A 87 12.33 8.23 1.43
N LYS A 88 10.99 8.26 1.39
CA LYS A 88 10.24 9.34 0.75
C LYS A 88 10.40 10.63 1.56
N VAL A 89 11.19 11.56 1.05
CA VAL A 89 11.27 12.92 1.59
C VAL A 89 9.90 13.58 1.41
N LYS A 90 9.33 14.13 2.49
CA LYS A 90 8.08 14.88 2.48
C LYS A 90 8.37 16.37 2.75
N PRO A 91 8.84 17.14 1.76
CA PRO A 91 9.14 18.56 1.96
C PRO A 91 7.88 19.45 1.88
N GLU A 92 6.69 18.89 2.16
CA GLU A 92 5.40 19.60 2.14
C GLU A 92 5.16 20.42 0.86
N LEU A 93 5.07 21.75 0.96
CA LEU A 93 4.76 22.70 -0.12
C LEU A 93 6.00 23.26 -0.83
N MET A 94 7.19 22.66 -0.66
CA MET A 94 8.39 23.14 -1.34
C MET A 94 8.37 22.82 -2.84
N THR A 95 8.86 23.77 -3.63
CA THR A 95 9.23 23.59 -5.03
C THR A 95 10.48 22.74 -5.18
N CYS A 96 10.71 22.20 -6.37
CA CYS A 96 11.91 21.42 -6.66
C CYS A 96 13.18 22.25 -6.44
N ARG A 97 13.17 23.54 -6.80
CA ARG A 97 14.27 24.47 -6.56
C ARG A 97 14.58 24.61 -5.07
N GLU A 98 13.57 24.87 -4.25
CA GLU A 98 13.73 25.01 -2.80
C GLU A 98 14.28 23.72 -2.17
N VAL A 99 13.88 22.54 -2.67
CA VAL A 99 14.44 21.26 -2.21
C VAL A 99 15.93 21.15 -2.54
N VAL A 100 16.37 21.63 -3.70
CA VAL A 100 17.80 21.64 -4.07
C VAL A 100 18.56 22.67 -3.23
N GLU A 101 17.99 23.85 -3.01
CA GLU A 101 18.57 24.92 -2.19
C GLU A 101 18.94 24.46 -0.76
N VAL A 102 18.18 23.53 -0.17
CA VAL A 102 18.51 22.92 1.13
C VAL A 102 19.91 22.28 1.13
N GLY A 103 20.39 21.78 0.00
CA GLY A 103 21.74 21.24 -0.12
C GLY A 103 22.85 22.27 0.14
N ARG A 104 22.55 23.57 0.05
CA ARG A 104 23.50 24.66 0.35
C ARG A 104 23.49 25.11 1.81
N TYR A 105 22.60 24.59 2.65
CA TYR A 105 22.51 24.95 4.07
C TYR A 105 23.84 24.88 4.86
N PRO A 106 24.78 23.93 4.59
CA PRO A 106 26.10 23.93 5.22
C PRO A 106 26.96 25.19 4.96
N TYR A 107 26.60 26.00 3.98
CA TYR A 107 27.32 27.21 3.55
C TYR A 107 26.65 28.53 3.97
N THR A 108 25.38 28.51 4.39
CA THR A 108 24.56 29.71 4.61
C THR A 108 24.70 30.39 5.98
N GLY A 109 25.62 29.94 6.82
CA GLY A 109 25.81 30.49 8.17
C GLY A 109 24.57 30.35 9.07
N ARG A 110 24.43 31.21 10.09
CA ARG A 110 23.32 31.13 11.08
C ARG A 110 21.97 31.62 10.55
N LEU A 111 21.97 32.47 9.53
CA LEU A 111 20.75 33.10 9.01
C LEU A 111 20.10 32.29 7.87
N GLY A 112 20.76 31.24 7.37
CA GLY A 112 20.18 30.40 6.32
C GLY A 112 20.06 31.08 4.95
N ILE A 113 20.74 32.20 4.74
CA ILE A 113 20.61 33.01 3.52
C ILE A 113 21.59 32.52 2.46
N LEU A 114 21.08 32.22 1.27
CA LEU A 114 21.87 31.85 0.10
C LEU A 114 22.54 33.07 -0.54
N SER A 115 23.84 32.94 -0.84
CA SER A 115 24.55 33.90 -1.67
C SER A 115 24.17 33.74 -3.15
N ASP A 116 24.51 34.71 -4.00
CA ASP A 116 24.30 34.58 -5.44
C ASP A 116 25.11 33.43 -6.03
N THR A 117 26.30 33.17 -5.49
CA THR A 117 27.11 31.99 -5.82
C THR A 117 26.39 30.68 -5.47
N ASP A 118 25.70 30.62 -4.32
CA ASP A 118 24.93 29.42 -3.95
C ASP A 118 23.76 29.16 -4.91
N LYS A 119 23.08 30.22 -5.37
CA LYS A 119 21.99 30.12 -6.35
C LYS A 119 22.49 29.65 -7.72
N GLU A 120 23.68 30.08 -8.13
CA GLU A 120 24.33 29.60 -9.36
C GLU A 120 24.67 28.11 -9.26
N LEU A 121 25.21 27.66 -8.12
CA LEU A 121 25.52 26.24 -7.89
C LEU A 121 24.26 25.36 -7.82
N VAL A 122 23.16 25.88 -7.27
CA VAL A 122 21.84 25.22 -7.31
C VAL A 122 21.38 25.05 -8.75
N LYS A 123 21.47 26.11 -9.56
CA LYS A 123 21.09 26.07 -10.98
C LYS A 123 21.94 25.05 -11.75
N GLU A 124 23.26 25.07 -11.58
CA GLU A 124 24.17 24.11 -12.22
C GLU A 124 23.83 22.67 -11.83
N ALA A 125 23.53 22.42 -10.55
CA ALA A 125 23.16 21.08 -10.08
C ALA A 125 21.84 20.60 -10.71
N MET A 126 20.84 21.47 -10.85
CA MET A 126 19.57 21.15 -11.51
C MET A 126 19.73 20.88 -13.00
N GLU A 127 20.64 21.60 -13.68
CA GLU A 127 20.99 21.35 -15.08
C GLU A 127 21.73 20.00 -15.22
N SER A 128 22.69 19.72 -14.35
CA SER A 128 23.50 18.48 -14.40
C SER A 128 22.70 17.18 -14.18
N THR A 129 21.50 17.32 -13.62
CA THR A 129 20.57 16.22 -13.29
C THR A 129 19.29 16.28 -14.11
N ASP A 130 19.19 17.13 -15.13
CA ASP A 130 18.05 17.24 -16.05
C ASP A 130 16.71 17.54 -15.33
N VAL A 131 16.72 18.48 -14.36
CA VAL A 131 15.53 18.92 -13.60
C VAL A 131 15.32 20.44 -13.60
N ALA A 132 16.09 21.18 -14.39
CA ALA A 132 15.95 22.64 -14.49
C ALA A 132 14.54 23.08 -14.95
N ASP A 133 13.93 22.35 -15.88
CA ASP A 133 12.61 22.67 -16.45
C ASP A 133 11.45 22.54 -15.45
N ILE A 134 11.65 21.79 -14.36
CA ILE A 134 10.65 21.57 -13.31
C ILE A 134 10.98 22.32 -12.03
N ALA A 135 11.88 23.31 -12.08
CA ALA A 135 12.40 23.98 -10.88
C ALA A 135 11.30 24.58 -10.01
N ASP A 136 10.29 25.20 -10.63
CA ASP A 136 9.23 25.91 -9.93
C ASP A 136 8.00 25.00 -9.67
N ALA A 137 8.04 23.74 -10.09
CA ALA A 137 7.00 22.76 -9.78
C ALA A 137 7.14 22.31 -8.32
N TYR A 138 6.00 22.08 -7.65
CA TYR A 138 5.98 21.47 -6.32
C TYR A 138 6.60 20.08 -6.36
N PHE A 139 7.48 19.78 -5.41
CA PHE A 139 8.14 18.47 -5.29
C PHE A 139 7.12 17.33 -5.17
N THR A 140 5.93 17.61 -4.62
CA THR A 140 4.81 16.66 -4.50
C THR A 140 4.09 16.36 -5.81
N ASN A 141 4.27 17.16 -6.86
CA ASN A 141 3.55 17.05 -8.13
C ASN A 141 4.40 16.48 -9.28
N ILE A 142 5.59 15.93 -8.98
CA ILE A 142 6.51 15.36 -9.97
C ILE A 142 6.64 13.84 -9.80
N SER A 143 7.07 13.15 -10.87
CA SER A 143 7.21 11.69 -10.89
C SER A 143 8.32 11.21 -9.96
N ASP A 144 8.28 9.94 -9.54
CA ASP A 144 9.31 9.38 -8.65
C ASP A 144 10.73 9.44 -9.27
N GLY A 145 10.85 9.28 -10.60
CA GLY A 145 12.11 9.48 -11.33
C GLY A 145 12.59 10.93 -11.31
N GLN A 146 11.68 11.89 -11.46
CA GLN A 146 12.01 13.31 -11.32
C GLN A 146 12.42 13.65 -9.89
N ARG A 147 11.72 13.11 -8.87
CA ARG A 147 12.06 13.32 -7.46
C ARG A 147 13.47 12.85 -7.16
N GLN A 148 13.82 11.67 -7.65
CA GLN A 148 15.14 11.09 -7.42
C GLN A 148 16.24 11.96 -8.04
N ARG A 149 16.01 12.52 -9.24
CA ARG A 149 16.94 13.47 -9.86
C ARG A 149 17.02 14.79 -9.10
N VAL A 150 15.92 15.32 -8.56
CA VAL A 150 15.93 16.50 -7.68
C VAL A 150 16.71 16.23 -6.38
N LEU A 151 16.54 15.06 -5.76
CA LEU A 151 17.28 14.68 -4.56
C LEU A 151 18.78 14.49 -4.83
N LEU A 152 19.12 13.97 -6.02
CA LEU A 152 20.50 13.91 -6.50
C LEU A 152 21.07 15.32 -6.74
N ALA A 153 20.29 16.23 -7.35
CA ALA A 153 20.67 17.63 -7.54
C ALA A 153 20.97 18.32 -6.20
N ARG A 154 20.11 18.12 -5.21
CA ARG A 154 20.30 18.60 -3.82
C ARG A 154 21.61 18.07 -3.23
N ALA A 155 21.91 16.78 -3.39
CA ALA A 155 23.13 16.20 -2.86
C ALA A 155 24.38 16.72 -3.59
N ILE A 156 24.30 16.97 -4.89
CA ILE A 156 25.42 17.47 -5.70
C ILE A 156 25.67 18.95 -5.45
N CYS A 157 24.63 19.77 -5.30
CA CYS A 157 24.78 21.20 -5.07
C CYS A 157 25.49 21.48 -3.74
N GLN A 158 25.51 20.52 -2.80
CA GLN A 158 26.30 20.59 -1.56
C GLN A 158 27.83 20.55 -1.81
N GLU A 159 28.26 20.21 -3.03
CA GLU A 159 29.66 20.00 -3.44
C GLU A 159 30.40 18.96 -2.58
N PRO A 160 29.85 17.74 -2.43
CA PRO A 160 30.44 16.73 -1.57
C PRO A 160 31.72 16.14 -2.16
N GLU A 161 32.67 15.81 -1.30
CA GLU A 161 33.82 14.97 -1.65
C GLU A 161 33.45 13.47 -1.63
N VAL A 162 32.45 13.11 -0.82
CA VAL A 162 31.90 11.75 -0.69
C VAL A 162 30.38 11.79 -0.80
N LEU A 163 29.82 11.01 -1.71
CA LEU A 163 28.39 10.87 -1.91
C LEU A 163 27.93 9.45 -1.55
N ILE A 164 26.97 9.37 -0.62
CA ILE A 164 26.37 8.11 -0.16
C ILE A 164 25.00 7.95 -0.82
N LEU A 165 24.75 6.81 -1.48
CA LEU A 165 23.49 6.53 -2.14
C LEU A 165 22.91 5.20 -1.65
N ASP A 166 21.83 5.24 -0.89
CA ASP A 166 21.12 4.01 -0.49
C ASP A 166 20.05 3.69 -1.53
N GLU A 167 20.31 2.66 -2.33
CA GLU A 167 19.44 2.16 -3.40
C GLU A 167 18.86 3.29 -4.28
N PRO A 168 19.71 4.08 -4.96
CA PRO A 168 19.29 5.30 -5.65
C PRO A 168 18.33 5.06 -6.82
N THR A 169 18.08 3.80 -7.18
CA THR A 169 17.24 3.36 -8.29
C THR A 169 15.99 2.62 -7.85
N SER A 170 15.73 2.51 -6.54
CA SER A 170 14.51 1.88 -6.03
C SER A 170 13.27 2.67 -6.46
N PHE A 171 12.18 1.95 -6.73
CA PHE A 171 10.90 2.50 -7.20
C PHE A 171 10.91 3.13 -8.61
N LEU A 172 11.98 2.95 -9.40
CA LEU A 172 12.08 3.44 -10.78
C LEU A 172 11.90 2.32 -11.81
N ASP A 173 11.38 2.65 -12.98
CA ASP A 173 11.39 1.76 -14.14
C ASP A 173 12.81 1.63 -14.74
N ILE A 174 13.04 0.62 -15.59
CA ILE A 174 14.35 0.28 -16.14
C ILE A 174 15.02 1.47 -16.84
N LYS A 175 14.26 2.25 -17.62
CA LYS A 175 14.81 3.40 -18.35
C LYS A 175 15.33 4.44 -17.36
N HIS A 176 14.50 4.85 -16.40
CA HIS A 176 14.88 5.85 -15.41
C HIS A 176 16.01 5.38 -14.49
N LYS A 177 16.08 4.08 -14.16
CA LYS A 177 17.21 3.50 -13.43
C LYS A 177 18.52 3.71 -14.20
N LEU A 178 18.55 3.31 -15.47
CA LEU A 178 19.74 3.43 -16.31
C LEU A 178 20.15 4.90 -16.50
N ASP A 179 19.18 5.80 -16.69
CA ASP A 179 19.42 7.23 -16.83
C ASP A 179 20.10 7.82 -15.58
N ILE A 180 19.56 7.56 -14.38
CA ILE A 180 20.14 8.04 -13.11
C ILE A 180 21.53 7.47 -12.87
N LEU A 181 21.71 6.18 -13.14
CA LEU A 181 22.99 5.51 -12.97
C LEU A 181 24.06 6.11 -13.91
N ASN A 182 23.71 6.33 -15.18
CA ASN A 182 24.61 6.99 -16.13
C ASN A 182 24.93 8.43 -15.71
N GLN A 183 23.95 9.19 -15.19
CA GLN A 183 24.17 10.51 -14.62
C GLN A 183 25.13 10.46 -13.42
N ILE A 184 24.92 9.56 -12.45
CA ILE A 184 25.83 9.36 -11.31
C ILE A 184 27.24 9.10 -11.81
N LYS A 185 27.43 8.15 -12.75
CA LYS A 185 28.74 7.80 -13.30
C LYS A 185 29.42 8.99 -13.99
N ARG A 186 28.66 9.83 -14.69
CA ARG A 186 29.15 11.07 -15.30
C ARG A 186 29.63 12.06 -14.21
N ILE A 187 28.76 12.35 -13.25
CA ILE A 187 29.03 13.29 -12.15
C ILE A 187 30.23 12.86 -11.30
N VAL A 188 30.33 11.56 -10.97
CA VAL A 188 31.48 11.00 -10.24
C VAL A 188 32.79 11.33 -10.93
N LYS A 189 32.86 11.17 -12.25
CA LYS A 189 34.07 11.41 -13.04
C LYS A 189 34.36 12.89 -13.21
N GLU A 190 33.35 13.68 -13.56
CA GLU A 190 33.51 15.12 -13.83
C GLU A 190 33.86 15.90 -12.56
N LYS A 191 33.20 15.60 -11.44
CA LYS A 191 33.39 16.28 -10.16
C LYS A 191 34.39 15.58 -9.23
N ASN A 192 34.97 14.45 -9.66
CA ASN A 192 35.94 13.66 -8.92
C ASN A 192 35.48 13.28 -7.48
N ILE A 193 34.22 12.84 -7.36
CA ILE A 193 33.55 12.51 -6.08
C ILE A 193 33.77 11.03 -5.75
N ALA A 194 33.99 10.68 -4.48
CA ALA A 194 33.96 9.29 -4.02
C ALA A 194 32.50 8.85 -3.80
N VAL A 195 32.05 7.76 -4.43
CA VAL A 195 30.69 7.24 -4.21
C VAL A 195 30.71 5.93 -3.45
N VAL A 196 29.88 5.84 -2.41
CA VAL A 196 29.49 4.57 -1.78
C VAL A 196 28.00 4.38 -2.02
N MET A 197 27.62 3.31 -2.68
CA MET A 197 26.20 3.03 -2.90
C MET A 197 25.81 1.59 -2.62
N SER A 198 24.54 1.35 -2.30
CA SER A 198 23.95 0.02 -2.23
C SER A 198 23.12 -0.25 -3.49
N LEU A 199 23.20 -1.47 -4.04
CA LEU A 199 22.36 -1.92 -5.16
C LEU A 199 21.93 -3.37 -4.94
N HIS A 200 20.71 -3.70 -5.36
CA HIS A 200 20.17 -5.07 -5.32
C HIS A 200 20.30 -5.83 -6.65
N GLU A 201 20.37 -5.09 -7.76
CA GLU A 201 20.45 -5.66 -9.10
C GLU A 201 21.91 -5.97 -9.46
N LEU A 202 22.29 -7.25 -9.38
CA LEU A 202 23.67 -7.73 -9.58
C LEU A 202 24.25 -7.34 -10.95
N GLU A 203 23.45 -7.44 -12.00
CA GLU A 203 23.88 -7.07 -13.37
C GLU A 203 24.24 -5.58 -13.47
N ILE A 204 23.45 -4.73 -12.82
CA ILE A 204 23.69 -3.29 -12.78
C ILE A 204 24.92 -2.98 -11.94
N ALA A 205 25.00 -3.55 -10.74
CA ALA A 205 26.15 -3.40 -9.86
C ALA A 205 27.44 -3.82 -10.55
N ARG A 206 27.43 -4.91 -11.34
CA ARG A 206 28.58 -5.36 -12.13
C ARG A 206 29.01 -4.34 -13.19
N ARG A 207 28.07 -3.66 -13.86
CA ARG A 207 28.35 -2.74 -14.97
C ARG A 207 28.79 -1.35 -14.54
N ILE A 208 28.33 -0.89 -13.37
CA ILE A 208 28.54 0.50 -12.95
C ILE A 208 29.66 0.70 -11.94
N SER A 209 30.00 -0.32 -11.16
CA SER A 209 30.93 -0.20 -10.04
C SER A 209 32.38 -0.25 -10.48
N ASP A 210 33.24 0.53 -9.83
CA ASP A 210 34.70 0.34 -9.92
C ASP A 210 35.16 -0.72 -8.90
N THR A 211 34.57 -0.70 -7.71
CA THR A 211 34.82 -1.65 -6.62
C THR A 211 33.49 -2.16 -6.09
N VAL A 212 33.45 -3.43 -5.70
CA VAL A 212 32.27 -4.08 -5.13
C VAL A 212 32.65 -4.65 -3.77
N ALA A 213 31.81 -4.42 -2.77
CA ALA A 213 31.89 -5.04 -1.45
C ALA A 213 30.68 -5.96 -1.25
N ALA A 214 30.93 -7.25 -1.12
CA ALA A 214 29.91 -8.26 -0.86
C ALA A 214 29.74 -8.47 0.65
N MET A 215 28.53 -8.24 1.14
CA MET A 215 28.19 -8.23 2.56
C MET A 215 27.19 -9.35 2.87
N GLY A 216 27.53 -10.18 3.86
CA GLY A 216 26.73 -11.34 4.25
C GLY A 216 27.27 -11.97 5.52
N GLU A 217 26.45 -12.78 6.21
CA GLU A 217 26.85 -13.51 7.43
C GLU A 217 27.48 -12.60 8.51
N GLY A 218 27.01 -11.36 8.65
CA GLY A 218 27.51 -10.41 9.65
C GLY A 218 28.93 -9.88 9.39
N LYS A 219 29.45 -9.94 8.16
CA LYS A 219 30.76 -9.38 7.78
C LYS A 219 30.81 -8.95 6.31
N ILE A 220 31.92 -8.31 5.92
CA ILE A 220 32.29 -8.17 4.51
C ILE A 220 32.98 -9.47 4.08
N LEU A 221 32.35 -10.18 3.14
CA LEU A 221 32.82 -11.48 2.65
C LEU A 221 33.88 -11.34 1.57
N ARG A 222 33.77 -10.30 0.73
CA ARG A 222 34.73 -10.03 -0.35
C ARG A 222 34.70 -8.56 -0.75
N VAL A 223 35.85 -8.00 -1.09
CA VAL A 223 36.00 -6.67 -1.69
C VAL A 223 36.94 -6.79 -2.87
N GLY A 224 36.56 -6.22 -4.01
CA GLY A 224 37.40 -6.27 -5.21
C GLY A 224 36.74 -5.58 -6.40
N THR A 225 37.36 -5.70 -7.56
CA THR A 225 36.75 -5.30 -8.84
C THR A 225 35.50 -6.15 -9.13
N PRO A 226 34.57 -5.68 -9.99
CA PRO A 226 33.43 -6.49 -10.40
C PRO A 226 33.81 -7.89 -10.91
N SER A 227 34.91 -8.03 -11.65
CA SER A 227 35.40 -9.34 -12.12
C SER A 227 35.79 -10.29 -11.00
N GLU A 228 36.35 -9.79 -9.89
CA GLU A 228 36.80 -10.61 -8.75
C GLU A 228 35.65 -10.98 -7.81
N VAL A 229 34.61 -10.14 -7.75
CA VAL A 229 33.47 -10.34 -6.85
C VAL A 229 32.34 -11.11 -7.51
N PHE A 230 32.04 -10.87 -8.79
CA PHE A 230 30.98 -11.57 -9.52
C PHE A 230 31.43 -12.92 -10.09
N GLU A 231 32.10 -13.72 -9.26
CA GLU A 231 32.33 -15.14 -9.51
C GLU A 231 31.06 -15.93 -9.16
N GLU A 232 30.61 -16.79 -10.05
CA GLU A 232 29.31 -17.47 -9.94
C GLU A 232 29.17 -18.27 -8.63
N ALA A 233 30.17 -19.08 -8.29
CA ALA A 233 30.18 -19.87 -7.06
C ALA A 233 30.09 -18.98 -5.80
N PHE A 234 30.77 -17.83 -5.80
CA PHE A 234 30.74 -16.91 -4.68
C PHE A 234 29.40 -16.18 -4.57
N ILE A 235 28.85 -15.70 -5.68
CA ILE A 235 27.52 -15.07 -5.69
C ILE A 235 26.44 -16.06 -5.24
N ARG A 236 26.53 -17.32 -5.68
CA ARG A 236 25.64 -18.40 -5.22
C ARG A 236 25.71 -18.57 -3.71
N LYS A 237 26.91 -18.61 -3.15
CA LYS A 237 27.11 -18.70 -1.71
C LYS A 237 26.59 -17.48 -0.96
N LEU A 238 26.93 -16.28 -1.43
CA LEU A 238 26.53 -15.00 -0.84
C LEU A 238 25.01 -14.88 -0.66
N TYR A 239 24.23 -15.42 -1.60
CA TYR A 239 22.76 -15.40 -1.57
C TYR A 239 22.11 -16.72 -1.12
N GLY A 240 22.90 -17.74 -0.75
CA GLY A 240 22.40 -19.02 -0.24
C GLY A 240 21.71 -19.90 -1.28
N ILE A 241 22.26 -19.98 -2.49
CA ILE A 241 21.69 -20.65 -3.68
C ILE A 241 22.66 -21.66 -4.33
N GLU A 242 23.61 -22.22 -3.58
CA GLU A 242 24.64 -23.18 -4.06
C GLU A 242 24.08 -24.48 -4.64
N GLY A 243 22.87 -24.88 -4.24
CA GLY A 243 22.17 -26.09 -4.73
C GLY A 243 21.09 -25.84 -5.78
N MET A 244 21.02 -24.64 -6.36
CA MET A 244 20.00 -24.27 -7.35
C MET A 244 20.58 -24.29 -8.77
N ASP A 245 20.01 -25.05 -9.70
CA ASP A 245 20.49 -25.13 -11.10
C ASP A 245 19.94 -23.96 -11.94
N ILE A 246 20.41 -22.74 -11.67
CA ILE A 246 19.96 -21.49 -12.32
C ILE A 246 21.17 -20.62 -12.65
N ASP A 247 21.32 -20.15 -13.90
CA ASP A 247 22.40 -19.27 -14.33
C ASP A 247 22.18 -17.83 -13.81
N ILE A 248 23.05 -17.35 -12.92
CA ILE A 248 22.90 -16.07 -12.19
C ILE A 248 23.59 -14.91 -12.92
N LEU A 249 24.40 -15.19 -13.96
CA LEU A 249 25.24 -14.19 -14.62
C LEU A 249 24.93 -13.96 -16.11
N GLY A 250 23.97 -14.68 -16.67
CA GLY A 250 23.42 -14.42 -18.01
C GLY A 250 23.43 -15.63 -18.94
N ALA A 251 22.21 -16.10 -19.21
CA ALA A 251 21.70 -16.90 -20.34
C ALA A 251 22.38 -18.25 -20.69
N LYS A 252 21.82 -19.33 -20.11
CA LYS A 252 21.27 -20.42 -20.92
C LYS A 252 19.77 -20.22 -21.11
N VAL A 253 19.32 -20.23 -22.37
CA VAL A 253 17.91 -20.38 -22.72
C VAL A 253 17.51 -21.82 -22.34
N TRP A 254 16.48 -21.95 -21.51
CA TRP A 254 15.95 -23.25 -21.13
C TRP A 254 15.18 -23.86 -22.30
N ASP A 255 15.57 -25.06 -22.74
CA ASP A 255 14.95 -25.78 -23.86
C ASP A 255 13.83 -26.67 -23.30
N ALA A 256 12.58 -26.30 -23.59
CA ALA A 256 11.36 -26.76 -22.90
C ALA A 256 10.90 -28.19 -23.28
N LYS A 257 11.79 -29.11 -23.65
CA LYS A 257 11.37 -30.42 -24.17
C LYS A 257 11.32 -31.57 -23.18
N ASP A 258 11.97 -31.48 -22.02
CA ASP A 258 11.97 -32.57 -21.05
C ASP A 258 11.44 -32.11 -19.71
N GLU A 259 10.14 -32.27 -19.49
CA GLU A 259 9.58 -32.97 -18.32
C GLU A 259 8.04 -32.99 -18.41
N GLY A 260 7.49 -34.20 -18.55
CA GLY A 260 6.07 -34.44 -18.79
C GLY A 260 5.20 -34.23 -17.57
N LEU A 261 4.19 -33.36 -17.70
CA LEU A 261 3.02 -33.29 -16.84
C LEU A 261 1.77 -33.55 -17.70
N SER A 262 1.49 -34.82 -17.97
CA SER A 262 0.20 -35.26 -18.52
C SER A 262 -0.58 -36.01 -17.45
N GLY A 263 -1.43 -35.29 -16.72
CA GLY A 263 -2.44 -35.86 -15.83
C GLY A 263 -3.80 -35.25 -16.15
N ALA A 264 -4.47 -35.77 -17.17
CA ALA A 264 -5.83 -35.36 -17.52
C ALA A 264 -6.85 -36.10 -16.64
N VAL A 265 -7.73 -35.35 -15.97
CA VAL A 265 -8.99 -35.85 -15.42
C VAL A 265 -10.14 -35.30 -16.28
N THR A 266 -10.94 -36.21 -16.81
CA THR A 266 -12.10 -35.97 -17.67
C THR A 266 -13.39 -35.92 -16.84
N SER A 267 -14.16 -34.81 -16.89
CA SER A 267 -15.62 -34.80 -17.21
C SER A 267 -16.35 -33.48 -16.88
N SER A 268 -16.95 -32.93 -17.94
CA SER A 268 -18.35 -32.49 -18.06
C SER A 268 -18.95 -31.38 -17.17
N PHE A 269 -18.30 -30.22 -17.10
CA PHE A 269 -18.85 -28.85 -17.25
C PHE A 269 -17.69 -27.92 -16.90
N ARG A 270 -17.24 -27.10 -17.84
CA ARG A 270 -16.25 -26.06 -17.55
C ARG A 270 -16.96 -24.72 -17.66
N PRO A 271 -16.94 -23.88 -16.60
CA PRO A 271 -17.49 -22.54 -16.70
C PRO A 271 -16.77 -21.77 -17.80
N SER A 272 -17.47 -20.80 -18.38
CA SER A 272 -16.81 -19.79 -19.22
C SER A 272 -15.96 -18.91 -18.31
N VAL A 273 -14.74 -18.59 -18.73
CA VAL A 273 -13.82 -17.77 -17.94
C VAL A 273 -13.45 -16.51 -18.68
N ILE A 274 -13.23 -15.44 -17.95
CA ILE A 274 -12.57 -14.23 -18.47
C ILE A 274 -11.68 -13.66 -17.40
N MET A 275 -10.48 -13.22 -17.78
CA MET A 275 -9.52 -12.64 -16.85
C MET A 275 -9.30 -11.15 -17.15
N VAL A 276 -9.35 -10.33 -16.10
CA VAL A 276 -9.07 -8.90 -16.15
C VAL A 276 -7.69 -8.65 -15.55
N GLN A 277 -6.74 -8.29 -16.39
CA GLN A 277 -5.40 -7.85 -15.99
C GLN A 277 -5.26 -6.35 -16.22
N GLY A 278 -4.21 -5.75 -15.66
CA GLY A 278 -4.03 -4.31 -15.70
C GLY A 278 -2.56 -3.97 -15.88
N THR A 279 -2.27 -2.88 -16.55
CA THR A 279 -0.90 -2.44 -16.84
C THR A 279 -0.12 -2.07 -15.56
N MET A 280 -0.85 -1.76 -14.48
CA MET A 280 -0.32 -1.41 -13.16
C MET A 280 -1.32 -1.69 -12.02
N SER A 281 -0.87 -1.56 -10.78
CA SER A 281 -1.76 -1.47 -9.61
C SER A 281 -2.65 -0.24 -9.69
N ASN A 282 -3.93 -0.39 -9.33
CA ASN A 282 -4.99 0.63 -9.43
C ASN A 282 -5.34 1.11 -10.84
N ALA A 283 -4.99 0.34 -11.88
CA ALA A 283 -5.49 0.59 -13.25
C ALA A 283 -7.03 0.44 -13.37
N GLY A 284 -7.69 -0.10 -12.34
CA GLY A 284 -9.14 -0.31 -12.27
C GLY A 284 -9.60 -1.74 -12.54
N LYS A 285 -8.69 -2.73 -12.51
CA LYS A 285 -9.02 -4.17 -12.69
C LYS A 285 -10.19 -4.62 -11.82
N SER A 286 -10.16 -4.28 -10.53
CA SER A 286 -11.17 -4.72 -9.56
C SER A 286 -12.55 -4.15 -9.85
N VAL A 287 -12.61 -2.89 -10.33
CA VAL A 287 -13.85 -2.23 -10.76
C VAL A 287 -14.40 -2.85 -12.05
N ILE A 288 -13.52 -3.10 -13.04
CA ILE A 288 -13.92 -3.77 -14.28
C ILE A 288 -14.41 -5.20 -13.99
N ALA A 289 -13.70 -5.96 -13.17
CA ALA A 289 -14.10 -7.31 -12.77
C ALA A 289 -15.44 -7.32 -12.02
N ALA A 290 -15.65 -6.41 -11.06
CA ALA A 290 -16.91 -6.25 -10.35
C ALA A 290 -18.07 -5.90 -11.30
N GLY A 291 -17.83 -5.01 -12.25
CA GLY A 291 -18.81 -4.62 -13.25
C GLY A 291 -19.18 -5.75 -14.19
N LEU A 292 -18.20 -6.53 -14.67
CA LEU A 292 -18.46 -7.73 -15.46
C LEU A 292 -19.26 -8.76 -14.65
N CYS A 293 -18.92 -8.98 -13.37
CA CYS A 293 -19.71 -9.83 -12.48
C CYS A 293 -21.18 -9.40 -12.45
N ARG A 294 -21.44 -8.09 -12.28
CA ARG A 294 -22.80 -7.57 -12.23
C ARG A 294 -23.53 -7.70 -13.57
N ILE A 295 -22.88 -7.33 -14.68
CA ILE A 295 -23.43 -7.45 -16.04
C ILE A 295 -23.87 -8.89 -16.32
N PHE A 296 -22.98 -9.85 -16.06
CA PHE A 296 -23.25 -11.26 -16.30
C PHE A 296 -24.37 -11.81 -15.39
N ALA A 297 -24.42 -11.38 -14.12
CA ALA A 297 -25.48 -11.77 -13.19
C ALA A 297 -26.84 -11.18 -13.62
N ASN A 298 -26.88 -9.93 -14.06
CA ASN A 298 -28.07 -9.27 -14.58
C ASN A 298 -28.53 -9.89 -15.92
N ASP A 299 -27.61 -10.44 -16.71
CA ASP A 299 -27.90 -11.20 -17.92
C ASP A 299 -28.37 -12.66 -17.63
N GLY A 300 -28.47 -13.04 -16.35
CA GLY A 300 -29.07 -14.29 -15.90
C GLY A 300 -28.11 -15.47 -15.69
N TYR A 301 -26.80 -15.25 -15.80
CA TYR A 301 -25.80 -16.29 -15.54
C TYR A 301 -25.53 -16.45 -14.03
N LYS A 302 -25.17 -17.65 -13.60
CA LYS A 302 -24.53 -17.85 -12.29
C LYS A 302 -23.07 -17.44 -12.41
N VAL A 303 -22.69 -16.37 -11.71
CA VAL A 303 -21.34 -15.80 -11.83
C VAL A 303 -20.59 -15.97 -10.52
N ALA A 304 -19.27 -16.19 -10.59
CA ALA A 304 -18.41 -16.10 -9.42
C ALA A 304 -17.13 -15.30 -9.74
N PRO A 305 -16.66 -14.44 -8.82
CA PRO A 305 -15.35 -13.84 -8.95
C PRO A 305 -14.25 -14.79 -8.49
N PHE A 306 -13.04 -14.59 -9.00
CA PHE A 306 -11.87 -15.34 -8.58
C PHE A 306 -10.60 -14.49 -8.62
N LYS A 307 -9.84 -14.47 -7.53
CA LYS A 307 -8.52 -13.84 -7.46
C LYS A 307 -7.58 -14.77 -6.69
N SER A 308 -6.71 -15.47 -7.42
CA SER A 308 -5.87 -16.54 -6.88
C SER A 308 -5.03 -16.09 -5.68
N GLN A 309 -4.52 -14.85 -5.74
CA GLN A 309 -3.78 -14.24 -4.66
C GLN A 309 -4.17 -12.78 -4.51
N ASN A 310 -4.39 -12.39 -3.26
CA ASN A 310 -4.62 -11.02 -2.88
C ASN A 310 -3.70 -10.62 -1.72
N MET A 311 -3.40 -9.33 -1.61
CA MET A 311 -2.66 -8.75 -0.49
C MET A 311 -3.45 -7.54 0.02
N ALA A 312 -4.04 -7.66 1.20
CA ALA A 312 -4.90 -6.63 1.78
C ALA A 312 -4.78 -6.64 3.31
N LEU A 313 -4.84 -5.47 3.94
CA LEU A 313 -4.87 -5.36 5.41
C LEU A 313 -6.27 -5.65 5.98
N ASN A 314 -7.28 -5.35 5.19
CA ASN A 314 -8.69 -5.50 5.53
C ASN A 314 -9.23 -6.79 4.94
N SER A 315 -9.92 -7.58 5.77
CA SER A 315 -10.57 -8.82 5.35
C SER A 315 -11.98 -8.89 5.91
N PHE A 316 -12.85 -9.53 5.16
CA PHE A 316 -14.16 -9.95 5.61
C PHE A 316 -14.10 -11.35 6.20
N VAL A 317 -15.03 -11.65 7.10
CA VAL A 317 -15.22 -12.99 7.67
C VAL A 317 -16.52 -13.55 7.10
N THR A 318 -16.46 -14.68 6.41
CA THR A 318 -17.65 -15.34 5.83
C THR A 318 -18.54 -15.93 6.93
N GLU A 319 -19.75 -16.35 6.56
CA GLU A 319 -20.67 -17.07 7.47
C GLU A 319 -20.04 -18.32 8.10
N GLU A 320 -19.04 -18.93 7.44
CA GLU A 320 -18.29 -20.08 7.94
C GLU A 320 -17.12 -19.69 8.87
N GLY A 321 -16.96 -18.40 9.17
CA GLY A 321 -15.86 -17.89 9.99
C GLY A 321 -14.52 -17.77 9.24
N LEU A 322 -14.51 -17.89 7.91
CA LEU A 322 -13.30 -17.89 7.07
C LEU A 322 -12.97 -16.49 6.55
N GLU A 323 -11.68 -16.20 6.32
CA GLU A 323 -11.22 -14.86 5.95
C GLU A 323 -11.04 -14.67 4.43
N MET A 324 -11.46 -13.53 3.88
CA MET A 324 -11.24 -13.17 2.46
C MET A 324 -11.07 -11.65 2.26
N GLY A 325 -10.40 -11.23 1.19
CA GLY A 325 -10.20 -9.80 0.86
C GLY A 325 -11.50 -9.05 0.53
N ARG A 326 -11.58 -7.76 0.90
CA ARG A 326 -12.79 -6.94 0.70
C ARG A 326 -13.13 -6.70 -0.78
N ALA A 327 -12.15 -6.58 -1.67
CA ALA A 327 -12.44 -6.44 -3.10
C ALA A 327 -13.23 -7.64 -3.66
N GLN A 328 -12.89 -8.87 -3.21
CA GLN A 328 -13.61 -10.07 -3.66
C GLN A 328 -15.00 -10.18 -3.03
N VAL A 329 -15.23 -9.59 -1.85
CA VAL A 329 -16.57 -9.47 -1.27
C VAL A 329 -17.44 -8.58 -2.15
N MET A 330 -16.96 -7.38 -2.49
CA MET A 330 -17.66 -6.49 -3.41
C MET A 330 -17.95 -7.18 -4.75
N GLN A 331 -17.00 -7.95 -5.28
CA GLN A 331 -17.22 -8.70 -6.53
C GLN A 331 -18.24 -9.83 -6.38
N ALA A 332 -18.30 -10.50 -5.22
CA ALA A 332 -19.30 -11.52 -4.93
C ALA A 332 -20.70 -10.92 -4.82
N GLU A 333 -20.81 -9.76 -4.16
CA GLU A 333 -22.02 -8.96 -4.09
C GLU A 333 -22.46 -8.50 -5.49
N CYS A 334 -21.51 -8.05 -6.33
CA CYS A 334 -21.78 -7.74 -7.74
C CYS A 334 -22.30 -8.97 -8.51
N ALA A 335 -21.76 -10.17 -8.22
CA ALA A 335 -22.21 -11.43 -8.80
C ALA A 335 -23.53 -11.98 -8.19
N ARG A 336 -24.13 -11.27 -7.22
CA ARG A 336 -25.34 -11.69 -6.47
C ARG A 336 -25.18 -13.04 -5.76
N ILE A 337 -23.98 -13.35 -5.29
CA ILE A 337 -23.69 -14.55 -4.50
C ILE A 337 -23.04 -14.20 -3.17
N LYS A 338 -23.20 -15.09 -2.18
CA LYS A 338 -22.56 -14.91 -0.88
C LYS A 338 -21.02 -14.97 -1.02
N PRO A 339 -20.27 -14.18 -0.25
CA PRO A 339 -18.81 -14.27 -0.23
C PRO A 339 -18.33 -15.66 0.21
N LEU A 340 -17.50 -16.30 -0.60
CA LEU A 340 -16.90 -17.61 -0.30
C LEU A 340 -15.37 -17.48 -0.30
N ALA A 341 -14.71 -18.05 0.72
CA ALA A 341 -13.25 -17.95 0.84
C ALA A 341 -12.49 -18.55 -0.36
N CYS A 342 -13.07 -19.51 -1.08
CA CYS A 342 -12.48 -20.06 -2.31
C CYS A 342 -12.44 -19.08 -3.50
N MET A 343 -13.13 -17.93 -3.42
CA MET A 343 -12.97 -16.82 -4.38
C MET A 343 -11.62 -16.12 -4.25
N ASN A 344 -10.99 -16.22 -3.07
CA ASN A 344 -9.69 -15.65 -2.77
C ASN A 344 -8.83 -16.67 -2.02
N PRO A 345 -8.32 -17.72 -2.71
CA PRO A 345 -7.69 -18.84 -2.03
C PRO A 345 -6.42 -18.47 -1.28
N ILE A 346 -5.65 -17.47 -1.74
CA ILE A 346 -4.49 -16.97 -1.01
C ILE A 346 -4.69 -15.49 -0.66
N LEU A 347 -4.72 -15.20 0.65
CA LEU A 347 -4.77 -13.85 1.18
C LEU A 347 -3.51 -13.59 2.01
N LEU A 348 -2.78 -12.54 1.64
CA LEU A 348 -1.62 -12.05 2.36
C LEU A 348 -2.02 -10.82 3.17
N LYS A 349 -1.85 -10.88 4.48
CA LYS A 349 -2.03 -9.72 5.37
C LYS A 349 -0.66 -9.23 5.81
N PRO A 350 -0.22 -8.03 5.41
CA PRO A 350 1.01 -7.46 5.91
C PRO A 350 0.98 -7.36 7.44
N THR A 351 1.96 -7.92 8.14
CA THR A 351 2.09 -7.83 9.60
C THR A 351 3.24 -6.92 10.02
N SER A 352 4.17 -6.64 9.11
CA SER A 352 5.30 -5.70 9.23
C SER A 352 5.87 -5.40 7.84
N ASP A 353 6.86 -4.52 7.74
CA ASP A 353 7.56 -4.23 6.48
C ASP A 353 8.27 -5.45 5.84
N MET A 354 8.47 -6.56 6.59
CA MET A 354 9.25 -7.73 6.14
C MET A 354 8.49 -9.06 6.09
N GLY A 355 7.19 -9.07 6.43
CA GLY A 355 6.43 -10.31 6.53
C GLY A 355 4.92 -10.14 6.37
N SER A 356 4.26 -11.24 6.04
CA SER A 356 2.82 -11.30 5.91
C SER A 356 2.29 -12.55 6.59
N GLN A 357 1.13 -12.41 7.23
CA GLN A 357 0.31 -13.54 7.59
C GLN A 357 -0.25 -14.14 6.30
N VAL A 358 -0.05 -15.44 6.12
CA VAL A 358 -0.52 -16.20 4.97
C VAL A 358 -1.78 -16.94 5.36
N ILE A 359 -2.86 -16.61 4.67
CA ILE A 359 -4.17 -17.23 4.82
C ILE A 359 -4.45 -18.03 3.56
N VAL A 360 -4.75 -19.32 3.72
CA VAL A 360 -5.05 -20.24 2.62
C VAL A 360 -6.48 -20.75 2.79
N ASN A 361 -7.32 -20.55 1.78
CA ASN A 361 -8.75 -20.87 1.78
C ASN A 361 -9.46 -20.36 3.05
N GLY A 362 -9.12 -19.14 3.45
CA GLY A 362 -9.66 -18.44 4.60
C GLY A 362 -9.19 -18.91 5.98
N LYS A 363 -8.18 -19.78 6.04
CA LYS A 363 -7.55 -20.23 7.31
C LYS A 363 -6.12 -19.73 7.42
N VAL A 364 -5.75 -19.23 8.58
CA VAL A 364 -4.37 -18.79 8.87
C VAL A 364 -3.45 -20.01 8.86
N VAL A 365 -2.45 -20.00 7.99
CA VAL A 365 -1.41 -21.05 7.91
C VAL A 365 -0.17 -20.66 8.71
N GLY A 366 0.11 -19.36 8.82
CA GLY A 366 1.21 -18.84 9.63
C GLY A 366 1.70 -17.48 9.14
N ASN A 367 2.75 -16.97 9.77
CA ASN A 367 3.45 -15.77 9.31
C ASN A 367 4.67 -16.18 8.49
N MET A 368 4.79 -15.65 7.29
CA MET A 368 5.94 -15.90 6.40
C MET A 368 6.64 -14.59 6.08
N ARG A 369 7.96 -14.63 5.95
CA ARG A 369 8.69 -13.49 5.37
C ARG A 369 8.35 -13.38 3.89
N ALA A 370 8.31 -12.17 3.33
CA ALA A 370 7.93 -11.96 1.93
C ALA A 370 8.73 -12.86 0.96
N MET A 371 10.06 -12.92 1.13
CA MET A 371 10.94 -13.77 0.31
C MET A 371 10.68 -15.27 0.47
N GLU A 372 10.29 -15.72 1.66
CA GLU A 372 9.94 -17.11 1.91
C GLU A 372 8.64 -17.48 1.19
N TYR A 373 7.65 -16.60 1.24
CA TYR A 373 6.40 -16.77 0.49
C TYR A 373 6.68 -16.80 -1.02
N PHE A 374 7.40 -15.82 -1.56
CA PHE A 374 7.71 -15.76 -2.99
C PHE A 374 8.45 -17.01 -3.50
N ARG A 375 9.39 -17.58 -2.72
CA ARG A 375 10.09 -18.83 -3.07
C ARG A 375 9.17 -20.05 -3.06
N ASN A 376 8.14 -20.04 -2.22
CA ASN A 376 7.27 -21.19 -2.01
C ASN A 376 5.90 -21.05 -2.68
N LYS A 377 5.60 -19.93 -3.35
CA LYS A 377 4.24 -19.62 -3.81
C LYS A 377 3.63 -20.69 -4.75
N LYS A 378 4.45 -21.36 -5.56
CA LYS A 378 4.03 -22.50 -6.40
C LYS A 378 3.46 -23.68 -5.60
N LYS A 379 3.85 -23.85 -4.33
CA LYS A 379 3.30 -24.88 -3.45
C LYS A 379 1.81 -24.67 -3.15
N PHE A 380 1.30 -23.45 -3.35
CA PHE A 380 -0.11 -23.12 -3.18
C PHE A 380 -0.93 -23.30 -4.48
N VAL A 381 -0.30 -23.63 -5.62
CA VAL A 381 -1.04 -23.91 -6.88
C VAL A 381 -2.08 -25.01 -6.71
N PRO A 382 -1.81 -26.14 -6.01
CA PRO A 382 -2.85 -27.13 -5.73
C PRO A 382 -4.05 -26.56 -4.96
N ASP A 383 -3.83 -25.67 -4.00
CA ASP A 383 -4.89 -24.99 -3.25
C ASP A 383 -5.70 -24.03 -4.13
N ILE A 384 -5.02 -23.28 -5.00
CA ILE A 384 -5.64 -22.37 -5.98
C ILE A 384 -6.52 -23.15 -6.96
N MET A 385 -5.99 -24.25 -7.53
CA MET A 385 -6.73 -25.07 -8.50
C MET A 385 -7.91 -25.77 -7.84
N LYS A 386 -7.74 -26.28 -6.60
CA LYS A 386 -8.85 -26.86 -5.83
C LYS A 386 -9.95 -25.82 -5.57
N ALA A 387 -9.59 -24.60 -5.20
CA ALA A 387 -10.57 -23.54 -4.98
C ALA A 387 -11.32 -23.16 -6.27
N PHE A 388 -10.60 -23.09 -7.39
CA PHE A 388 -11.19 -22.86 -8.71
C PHE A 388 -12.14 -24.00 -9.13
N ASP A 389 -11.76 -25.26 -8.90
CA ASP A 389 -12.59 -26.42 -9.19
C ASP A 389 -13.89 -26.43 -8.36
N GLU A 390 -13.83 -26.02 -7.09
CA GLU A 390 -15.02 -25.88 -6.24
C GLU A 390 -15.96 -24.78 -6.72
N LEU A 391 -15.42 -23.65 -7.21
CA LEU A 391 -16.23 -22.59 -7.82
C LEU A 391 -16.82 -22.99 -9.17
N SER A 392 -16.05 -23.74 -9.96
CA SER A 392 -16.47 -24.23 -11.29
C SER A 392 -17.69 -25.13 -11.25
N LYS A 393 -17.97 -25.76 -10.10
CA LYS A 393 -19.18 -26.56 -9.86
C LYS A 393 -20.43 -25.71 -9.61
N LYS A 394 -20.28 -24.41 -9.31
CA LYS A 394 -21.34 -23.52 -8.83
C LYS A 394 -21.69 -22.38 -9.80
N ALA A 395 -20.79 -22.04 -10.71
CA ALA A 395 -20.92 -20.91 -11.62
C ALA A 395 -20.92 -21.35 -13.09
N ASP A 396 -21.69 -20.63 -13.91
CA ASP A 396 -21.63 -20.71 -15.37
C ASP A 396 -20.47 -19.86 -15.91
N ILE A 397 -20.18 -18.75 -15.24
CA ILE A 397 -19.12 -17.80 -15.59
C ILE A 397 -18.22 -17.52 -14.38
N ILE A 398 -16.91 -17.59 -14.57
CA ILE A 398 -15.93 -17.13 -13.57
C ILE A 398 -15.18 -15.90 -14.10
N VAL A 399 -15.28 -14.78 -13.38
CA VAL A 399 -14.54 -13.55 -13.67
C VAL A 399 -13.29 -13.52 -12.81
N ILE A 400 -12.13 -13.60 -13.46
CA ILE A 400 -10.84 -13.70 -12.80
C ILE A 400 -10.20 -12.31 -12.74
N GLU A 401 -9.75 -11.87 -11.57
CA GLU A 401 -8.97 -10.64 -11.43
C GLU A 401 -7.48 -10.96 -11.29
N GLY A 402 -6.64 -10.34 -12.12
CA GLY A 402 -5.18 -10.39 -11.97
C GLY A 402 -4.67 -9.53 -10.80
N ALA A 403 -3.39 -9.65 -10.47
CA ALA A 403 -2.73 -8.85 -9.43
C ALA A 403 -1.58 -8.04 -10.04
N GLY A 404 -1.44 -6.76 -9.67
CA GLY A 404 -0.35 -5.94 -10.21
C GLY A 404 -0.36 -5.85 -11.74
N SER A 405 0.82 -5.97 -12.36
CA SER A 405 1.01 -5.99 -13.81
C SER A 405 1.39 -7.39 -14.32
N PRO A 406 0.90 -7.84 -15.48
CA PRO A 406 1.29 -9.15 -16.02
C PRO A 406 2.73 -9.21 -16.54
N VAL A 407 3.41 -8.07 -16.66
CA VAL A 407 4.79 -7.96 -17.17
C VAL A 407 5.80 -7.66 -16.07
N GLU A 408 5.58 -8.22 -14.88
CA GLU A 408 6.60 -8.28 -13.82
C GLU A 408 7.66 -9.34 -14.19
N LEU A 409 8.54 -8.98 -15.14
CA LEU A 409 9.51 -9.89 -15.77
C LEU A 409 10.37 -10.66 -14.75
N ASN A 410 10.61 -10.07 -13.57
CA ASN A 410 11.36 -10.67 -12.47
C ASN A 410 10.58 -11.74 -11.68
N LEU A 411 9.26 -11.87 -11.87
CA LEU A 411 8.39 -12.84 -11.19
C LEU A 411 7.67 -13.79 -12.15
N LYS A 412 7.90 -13.64 -13.46
CA LYS A 412 7.25 -14.36 -14.56
C LYS A 412 7.34 -15.88 -14.42
N SER A 413 8.51 -16.40 -14.08
CA SER A 413 8.77 -17.85 -13.92
C SER A 413 7.85 -18.51 -12.88
N ASP A 414 7.36 -17.74 -11.91
CA ASP A 414 6.55 -18.23 -10.81
C ASP A 414 5.19 -17.54 -10.74
N ASP A 415 4.71 -16.98 -11.86
CA ASP A 415 3.44 -16.28 -11.90
C ASP A 415 2.27 -17.24 -11.64
N ILE A 416 1.54 -16.98 -10.56
CA ILE A 416 0.30 -17.69 -10.17
C ILE A 416 -0.90 -16.74 -10.12
N VAL A 417 -0.73 -15.49 -10.57
CA VAL A 417 -1.67 -14.40 -10.36
C VAL A 417 -2.07 -13.68 -11.65
N ASN A 418 -1.27 -13.76 -12.72
CA ASN A 418 -1.54 -13.15 -14.02
C ASN A 418 -1.49 -14.16 -15.17
N MET A 419 -0.48 -14.11 -16.03
CA MET A 419 -0.38 -14.92 -17.24
C MET A 419 -0.19 -16.40 -16.93
N GLY A 420 0.57 -16.74 -15.89
CA GLY A 420 0.70 -18.14 -15.46
C GLY A 420 -0.65 -18.73 -15.02
N LEU A 421 -1.49 -17.94 -14.33
CA LEU A 421 -2.86 -18.36 -14.02
C LEU A 421 -3.75 -18.41 -15.26
N ALA A 422 -3.66 -17.42 -16.15
CA ALA A 422 -4.40 -17.40 -17.41
C ALA A 422 -4.08 -18.62 -18.27
N GLU A 423 -2.84 -19.09 -18.24
CA GLU A 423 -2.41 -20.32 -18.89
C GLU A 423 -3.02 -21.56 -18.24
N MET A 424 -2.88 -21.70 -16.91
CA MET A 424 -3.45 -22.82 -16.15
C MET A 424 -4.95 -23.00 -16.36
N LEU A 425 -5.68 -21.89 -16.50
CA LEU A 425 -7.14 -21.87 -16.66
C LEU A 425 -7.59 -21.73 -18.12
N ASN A 426 -6.67 -21.60 -19.06
CA ASN A 426 -6.93 -21.25 -20.45
C ASN A 426 -7.87 -20.04 -20.61
N ALA A 427 -7.66 -19.00 -19.82
CA ALA A 427 -8.53 -17.84 -19.76
C ALA A 427 -8.21 -16.79 -20.84
N PRO A 428 -9.21 -16.25 -21.56
CA PRO A 428 -9.04 -15.04 -22.37
C PRO A 428 -8.85 -13.83 -21.46
N VAL A 429 -7.92 -12.94 -21.84
CA VAL A 429 -7.51 -11.80 -21.03
C VAL A 429 -7.99 -10.48 -21.63
N LEU A 430 -8.59 -9.63 -20.80
CA LEU A 430 -8.76 -8.19 -21.02
C LEU A 430 -7.66 -7.44 -20.29
N LEU A 431 -6.90 -6.60 -21.00
CA LEU A 431 -5.84 -5.78 -20.43
C LEU A 431 -6.32 -4.34 -20.24
N VAL A 432 -6.33 -3.87 -19.00
CA VAL A 432 -6.84 -2.55 -18.60
C VAL A 432 -5.69 -1.55 -18.41
N GLY A 433 -5.78 -0.40 -19.07
CA GLY A 433 -4.89 0.76 -18.86
C GLY A 433 -5.63 1.95 -18.27
N ASP A 434 -4.94 2.79 -17.51
CA ASP A 434 -5.52 3.98 -16.84
C ASP A 434 -5.10 5.25 -17.58
N ILE A 435 -6.04 5.89 -18.28
CA ILE A 435 -5.73 7.12 -19.05
C ILE A 435 -5.60 8.35 -18.15
N ASP A 436 -6.22 8.36 -16.97
CA ASP A 436 -6.19 9.49 -16.03
C ASP A 436 -4.77 9.70 -15.48
N ARG A 437 -4.02 8.61 -15.31
CA ARG A 437 -2.59 8.64 -14.95
C ARG A 437 -1.66 9.05 -16.10
N GLY A 438 -2.19 9.23 -17.32
CA GLY A 438 -1.44 9.60 -18.52
C GLY A 438 -0.64 8.43 -19.13
N GLY A 439 -0.21 8.58 -20.38
CA GLY A 439 0.62 7.57 -21.05
C GLY A 439 -0.12 6.29 -21.43
N ILE A 440 -1.41 6.37 -21.80
CA ILE A 440 -2.23 5.19 -22.13
C ILE A 440 -1.63 4.30 -23.25
N PHE A 441 -1.01 4.91 -24.27
CA PHE A 441 -0.36 4.17 -25.35
C PHE A 441 0.83 3.33 -24.86
N PRO A 442 1.87 3.91 -24.23
CA PRO A 442 2.98 3.11 -23.72
C PRO A 442 2.56 2.14 -22.61
N GLN A 443 1.51 2.43 -21.82
CA GLN A 443 0.96 1.46 -20.88
C GLN A 443 0.47 0.19 -21.59
N LEU A 444 -0.50 0.31 -22.51
CA LEU A 444 -1.10 -0.85 -23.16
C LEU A 444 -0.16 -1.51 -24.16
N LEU A 445 0.45 -0.72 -25.05
CA LEU A 445 1.35 -1.25 -26.09
C LEU A 445 2.65 -1.79 -25.49
N GLY A 446 3.19 -1.12 -24.47
CA GLY A 446 4.40 -1.58 -23.79
C GLY A 446 4.18 -2.89 -23.05
N THR A 447 3.03 -3.06 -22.39
CA THR A 447 2.67 -4.35 -21.80
C THR A 447 2.52 -5.41 -22.89
N LEU A 448 1.80 -5.15 -23.99
CA LEU A 448 1.66 -6.11 -25.09
C LEU A 448 3.01 -6.54 -25.70
N ASP A 449 3.96 -5.61 -25.84
CA ASP A 449 5.28 -5.88 -26.43
C ASP A 449 6.22 -6.68 -25.52
N LEU A 450 5.99 -6.66 -24.21
CA LEU A 450 6.81 -7.40 -23.23
C LEU A 450 6.29 -8.82 -22.93
N LEU A 451 5.12 -9.19 -23.46
CA LEU A 451 4.55 -10.52 -23.33
C LEU A 451 5.19 -11.50 -24.33
N GLU A 452 5.37 -12.76 -23.92
CA GLU A 452 5.72 -13.82 -24.87
C GLU A 452 4.59 -13.99 -25.91
N PRO A 453 4.89 -14.54 -27.10
CA PRO A 453 3.87 -14.78 -28.13
C PRO A 453 2.64 -15.55 -27.62
N GLU A 454 2.85 -16.55 -26.77
CA GLU A 454 1.77 -17.36 -26.20
C GLU A 454 0.91 -16.54 -25.22
N GLU A 455 1.52 -15.78 -24.32
CA GLU A 455 0.84 -14.90 -23.38
C GLU A 455 0.08 -13.78 -24.11
N ARG A 456 0.73 -13.16 -25.10
CA ARG A 456 0.14 -12.12 -25.95
C ARG A 456 -1.08 -12.65 -26.69
N SER A 457 -1.05 -13.91 -27.15
CA SER A 457 -2.18 -14.54 -27.82
C SER A 457 -3.42 -14.70 -26.91
N ARG A 458 -3.23 -14.72 -25.58
CA ARG A 458 -4.32 -14.78 -24.59
C ARG A 458 -4.99 -13.42 -24.39
N VAL A 459 -4.28 -12.31 -24.64
CA VAL A 459 -4.87 -10.97 -24.59
C VAL A 459 -5.79 -10.79 -25.78
N LYS A 460 -7.10 -10.84 -25.53
CA LYS A 460 -8.14 -10.70 -26.55
C LYS A 460 -8.64 -9.27 -26.69
N GLY A 461 -8.44 -8.44 -25.67
CA GLY A 461 -8.98 -7.09 -25.67
C GLY A 461 -8.23 -6.12 -24.79
N LEU A 462 -8.23 -4.85 -25.20
CA LEU A 462 -7.72 -3.71 -24.44
C LEU A 462 -8.89 -2.89 -23.89
N VAL A 463 -8.76 -2.40 -22.66
CA VAL A 463 -9.71 -1.48 -22.05
C VAL A 463 -8.98 -0.21 -21.66
N VAL A 464 -9.43 0.92 -22.19
CA VAL A 464 -8.97 2.25 -21.78
C VAL A 464 -9.89 2.73 -20.67
N ASN A 465 -9.40 2.78 -19.44
CA ASN A 465 -10.20 3.09 -18.26
C ASN A 465 -9.98 4.53 -17.78
N LYS A 466 -10.96 5.05 -17.02
CA LYS A 466 -10.97 6.39 -16.39
C LYS A 466 -10.90 7.57 -17.35
N PHE A 467 -11.52 7.45 -18.53
CA PHE A 467 -11.57 8.56 -19.49
C PHE A 467 -12.39 9.74 -18.97
N ARG A 468 -11.82 10.95 -18.96
CA ARG A 468 -12.54 12.17 -18.58
C ARG A 468 -13.05 12.91 -19.80
N GLY A 469 -14.34 13.25 -19.78
CA GLY A 469 -15.01 13.94 -20.89
C GLY A 469 -15.69 12.97 -21.86
N ASP A 470 -15.94 13.44 -23.08
CA ASP A 470 -16.64 12.68 -24.12
C ASP A 470 -15.69 11.66 -24.78
N SER A 471 -15.98 10.36 -24.59
CA SER A 471 -15.13 9.26 -25.09
C SER A 471 -14.99 9.24 -26.61
N ARG A 472 -15.91 9.86 -27.35
CA ARG A 472 -15.82 10.02 -28.82
C ARG A 472 -14.59 10.82 -29.26
N LEU A 473 -14.06 11.67 -28.36
CA LEU A 473 -12.83 12.42 -28.62
C LEU A 473 -11.58 11.52 -28.66
N PHE A 474 -11.68 10.25 -28.26
CA PHE A 474 -10.58 9.30 -28.24
C PHE A 474 -10.63 8.25 -29.36
N GLU A 475 -11.54 8.36 -30.33
CA GLU A 475 -11.68 7.40 -31.44
C GLU A 475 -10.39 7.19 -32.24
N ASP A 476 -9.62 8.25 -32.49
CA ASP A 476 -8.33 8.11 -33.19
C ASP A 476 -7.28 7.41 -32.32
N GLY A 477 -7.35 7.59 -30.99
CA GLY A 477 -6.51 6.86 -30.05
C GLY A 477 -6.81 5.36 -30.07
N VAL A 478 -8.09 5.00 -30.16
CA VAL A 478 -8.52 3.60 -30.35
C VAL A 478 -7.90 3.00 -31.60
N LYS A 479 -8.04 3.65 -32.77
CA LYS A 479 -7.46 3.16 -34.03
C LYS A 479 -5.94 2.96 -33.95
N ILE A 480 -5.23 3.86 -33.25
CA ILE A 480 -3.78 3.76 -33.06
C ILE A 480 -3.42 2.55 -32.19
N LEU A 481 -4.13 2.35 -31.08
CA LEU A 481 -3.93 1.21 -30.18
C LEU A 481 -4.17 -0.11 -30.91
N GLU A 482 -5.27 -0.22 -31.64
CA GLU A 482 -5.60 -1.45 -32.38
C GLU A 482 -4.58 -1.74 -33.48
N LYS A 483 -4.20 -0.72 -34.27
CA LYS A 483 -3.24 -0.86 -35.36
C LYS A 483 -1.85 -1.25 -34.87
N LYS A 484 -1.38 -0.66 -33.76
CA LYS A 484 -0.03 -0.94 -33.21
C LYS A 484 -0.01 -2.20 -32.34
N GLY A 485 -1.06 -2.43 -31.56
CA GLY A 485 -1.18 -3.56 -30.65
C GLY A 485 -1.60 -4.86 -31.34
N ASN A 486 -2.24 -4.77 -32.51
CA ASN A 486 -2.91 -5.91 -33.16
C ASN A 486 -3.89 -6.61 -32.20
N THR A 487 -4.59 -5.83 -31.40
CA THR A 487 -5.55 -6.27 -30.38
C THR A 487 -6.68 -5.25 -30.34
N LYS A 488 -7.93 -5.73 -30.32
CA LYS A 488 -9.12 -4.88 -30.30
C LYS A 488 -9.17 -4.05 -29.01
N VAL A 489 -9.57 -2.77 -29.12
CA VAL A 489 -9.97 -1.99 -27.95
C VAL A 489 -11.44 -2.30 -27.70
N VAL A 490 -11.70 -3.05 -26.63
CA VAL A 490 -13.04 -3.52 -26.26
C VAL A 490 -13.88 -2.39 -25.68
N GLY A 491 -13.25 -1.34 -25.14
CA GLY A 491 -13.98 -0.15 -24.76
C GLY A 491 -13.13 0.96 -24.16
N VAL A 492 -13.73 2.16 -24.14
CA VAL A 492 -13.20 3.35 -23.47
C VAL A 492 -14.14 3.68 -22.32
N VAL A 493 -13.78 3.24 -21.13
CA VAL A 493 -14.58 3.38 -19.91
C VAL A 493 -14.39 4.78 -19.33
N PRO A 494 -15.47 5.54 -19.11
CA PRO A 494 -15.39 6.88 -18.54
C PRO A 494 -14.92 6.84 -17.08
N TYR A 495 -14.48 7.98 -16.56
CA TYR A 495 -14.26 8.17 -15.13
C TYR A 495 -15.62 8.12 -14.42
N MET A 496 -15.92 6.97 -13.81
CA MET A 496 -17.18 6.72 -13.12
C MET A 496 -17.12 7.32 -11.72
N GLN A 497 -18.17 8.05 -11.34
CA GLN A 497 -18.40 8.46 -9.95
C GLN A 497 -19.25 7.39 -9.25
N VAL A 498 -18.66 6.20 -9.08
CA VAL A 498 -19.25 5.09 -8.32
C VAL A 498 -18.60 5.05 -6.94
N LYS A 499 -19.41 4.89 -5.89
CA LYS A 499 -18.92 4.68 -4.52
C LYS A 499 -18.88 3.18 -4.25
N LEU A 500 -17.68 2.62 -4.26
CA LEU A 500 -17.45 1.19 -4.10
C LEU A 500 -16.57 0.97 -2.87
N ASP A 501 -16.79 -0.15 -2.17
CA ASP A 501 -15.94 -0.56 -1.06
C ASP A 501 -14.49 -0.72 -1.56
N ASP A 502 -13.58 0.10 -1.04
CA ASP A 502 -12.17 0.06 -1.41
C ASP A 502 -11.41 -0.93 -0.52
N GLU A 503 -10.42 -1.57 -1.12
CA GLU A 503 -9.57 -2.59 -0.51
C GLU A 503 -8.50 -2.00 0.41
N ASP A 504 -7.81 -0.93 -0.04
CA ASP A 504 -6.61 -0.40 0.62
C ASP A 504 -6.48 1.14 0.57
N SER A 505 -7.37 1.86 -0.13
CA SER A 505 -7.15 3.30 -0.39
C SER A 505 -7.75 4.23 0.68
N LEU A 506 -7.09 4.29 1.84
CA LEU A 506 -7.17 5.47 2.72
C LEU A 506 -6.79 6.74 1.94
N SER A 507 -5.82 6.61 1.03
CA SER A 507 -5.19 7.69 0.27
C SER A 507 -6.14 8.47 -0.65
N GLU A 508 -7.17 7.84 -1.21
CA GLU A 508 -8.12 8.52 -2.11
C GLU A 508 -9.30 9.16 -1.35
N ARG A 509 -9.48 8.83 -0.06
CA ARG A 509 -10.52 9.41 0.81
C ARG A 509 -10.12 10.76 1.44
N PHE A 510 -8.89 11.23 1.22
CA PHE A 510 -8.38 12.50 1.76
C PHE A 510 -8.76 13.73 0.93
N TYR A 511 -9.66 13.63 -0.05
CA TYR A 511 -10.24 14.82 -0.65
C TYR A 511 -11.11 15.54 0.38
N VAL A 512 -10.54 16.57 0.97
CA VAL A 512 -11.23 17.55 1.82
C VAL A 512 -12.39 18.12 1.01
N ASN A 513 -13.60 17.64 1.24
CA ASN A 513 -14.80 18.34 0.81
C ASN A 513 -14.86 19.66 1.60
N GLN A 514 -14.85 20.78 0.86
CA GLN A 514 -15.07 22.11 1.43
C GLN A 514 -16.45 22.19 2.09
N ALA A 515 -16.49 22.83 3.27
CA ALA A 515 -17.65 23.34 4.00
C ALA A 515 -18.97 22.57 3.78
N ALA A 516 -19.04 21.35 4.33
CA ALA A 516 -20.31 20.67 4.53
C ALA A 516 -21.08 21.33 5.69
N ASN A 517 -22.41 21.24 5.66
CA ASN A 517 -23.25 21.78 6.74
C ASN A 517 -23.04 21.01 8.04
N PHE A 518 -22.78 19.70 7.95
CA PHE A 518 -22.58 18.79 9.08
C PHE A 518 -21.23 18.09 8.97
N ASP A 519 -20.39 18.19 10.00
CA ASP A 519 -19.01 17.69 9.98
C ASP A 519 -18.78 16.55 10.99
N ILE A 520 -18.27 15.43 10.49
CA ILE A 520 -17.92 14.25 11.27
C ILE A 520 -16.40 14.10 11.26
N ALA A 521 -15.78 14.26 12.43
CA ALA A 521 -14.37 14.02 12.65
C ALA A 521 -14.12 12.59 13.12
N VAL A 522 -13.61 11.74 12.24
CA VAL A 522 -13.16 10.38 12.58
C VAL A 522 -11.69 10.45 13.01
N ILE A 523 -11.39 10.00 14.22
CA ILE A 523 -10.02 10.01 14.74
C ILE A 523 -9.19 8.96 13.98
N LYS A 524 -8.12 9.39 13.32
CA LYS A 524 -7.28 8.51 12.52
C LYS A 524 -6.27 7.77 13.42
N LEU A 525 -6.62 6.54 13.77
CA LEU A 525 -5.76 5.63 14.52
C LEU A 525 -4.74 4.96 13.58
N ARG A 526 -3.58 4.54 14.10
CA ARG A 526 -2.54 3.90 13.25
C ARG A 526 -2.99 2.50 12.82
N HIS A 527 -3.78 1.81 13.64
CA HIS A 527 -4.17 0.42 13.42
C HIS A 527 -5.69 0.26 13.23
N ILE A 528 -6.37 1.22 12.58
CA ILE A 528 -7.82 1.15 12.31
C ILE A 528 -8.20 -0.23 11.75
N SER A 529 -9.24 -0.84 12.33
CA SER A 529 -9.67 -2.19 12.00
C SER A 529 -10.72 -2.24 10.91
N ASN A 530 -11.58 -1.23 10.80
CA ASN A 530 -12.68 -1.19 9.84
C ASN A 530 -12.96 0.26 9.39
N PHE A 531 -12.76 0.53 8.10
CA PHE A 531 -12.97 1.87 7.53
C PHE A 531 -14.40 2.09 7.05
N THR A 532 -15.12 1.00 6.75
CA THR A 532 -16.43 1.07 6.10
C THR A 532 -17.57 1.47 7.03
N ASP A 533 -17.36 1.43 8.35
CA ASP A 533 -18.41 1.76 9.35
C ASP A 533 -18.98 3.17 9.19
N PHE A 534 -18.27 4.06 8.48
CA PHE A 534 -18.65 5.47 8.32
C PHE A 534 -18.98 5.83 6.87
N ASP A 535 -18.81 4.89 5.92
CA ASP A 535 -19.05 5.12 4.49
C ASP A 535 -20.53 5.40 4.21
N THR A 536 -21.41 4.86 5.04
CA THR A 536 -22.86 5.16 5.01
C THR A 536 -23.17 6.65 5.09
N PHE A 537 -22.35 7.47 5.76
CA PHE A 537 -22.59 8.91 5.85
C PHE A 537 -22.27 9.63 4.53
N GLU A 538 -21.45 9.05 3.66
CA GLU A 538 -21.10 9.68 2.39
C GLU A 538 -22.30 9.78 1.43
N GLN A 539 -23.37 9.01 1.66
CA GLN A 539 -24.60 9.12 0.86
C GLN A 539 -25.39 10.41 1.18
N LEU A 540 -25.16 11.03 2.34
CA LEU A 540 -25.88 12.22 2.77
C LEU A 540 -25.31 13.49 2.15
N LYS A 541 -26.19 14.27 1.50
CA LYS A 541 -25.84 15.59 0.97
C LYS A 541 -25.56 16.56 2.12
N GLY A 542 -24.42 17.24 2.07
CA GLY A 542 -24.04 18.25 3.07
C GLY A 542 -23.45 17.66 4.36
N VAL A 543 -23.05 16.38 4.37
CA VAL A 543 -22.23 15.77 5.41
C VAL A 543 -20.79 15.62 4.93
N SER A 544 -19.81 16.02 5.76
CA SER A 544 -18.40 15.69 5.58
C SER A 544 -17.97 14.63 6.59
N VAL A 545 -17.26 13.61 6.11
CA VAL A 545 -16.52 12.67 6.96
C VAL A 545 -15.05 12.92 6.71
N ARG A 546 -14.29 13.29 7.74
CA ARG A 546 -12.87 13.58 7.63
C ARG A 546 -12.07 12.88 8.72
N TYR A 547 -10.88 12.42 8.34
CA TYR A 547 -9.97 11.74 9.23
C TYR A 547 -9.00 12.75 9.85
N VAL A 548 -8.87 12.71 11.18
CA VAL A 548 -8.11 13.69 11.97
C VAL A 548 -6.95 12.99 12.70
N GLU A 549 -5.72 13.43 12.46
CA GLU A 549 -4.51 12.89 13.12
C GLU A 549 -3.97 13.80 14.22
N SER A 550 -4.33 15.09 14.21
CA SER A 550 -3.77 16.08 15.13
C SER A 550 -4.83 17.00 15.74
N PRO A 551 -4.59 17.58 16.93
CA PRO A 551 -5.52 18.53 17.54
C PRO A 551 -5.84 19.75 16.67
N LYS A 552 -4.87 20.18 15.85
CA LYS A 552 -5.03 21.32 14.94
C LYS A 552 -6.04 21.04 13.82
N GLU A 553 -6.07 19.79 13.37
CA GLU A 553 -7.02 19.35 12.35
C GLU A 553 -8.44 19.18 12.93
N LEU A 554 -8.61 19.00 14.24
CA LEU A 554 -9.91 18.68 14.81
C LEU A 554 -10.97 19.75 14.55
N GLY A 555 -10.62 21.04 14.47
CA GLY A 555 -11.56 22.10 14.10
C GLY A 555 -12.75 22.24 15.07
N ASP A 556 -13.96 22.37 14.52
CA ASP A 556 -15.23 22.39 15.27
C ASP A 556 -16.24 21.43 14.61
N PRO A 557 -16.05 20.11 14.78
CA PRO A 557 -16.94 19.12 14.20
C PRO A 557 -18.27 19.09 14.95
N ASP A 558 -19.29 18.48 14.36
CA ASP A 558 -20.58 18.24 15.02
C ASP A 558 -20.61 16.88 15.73
N LEU A 559 -19.82 15.93 15.24
CA LEU A 559 -19.68 14.57 15.78
C LEU A 559 -18.21 14.14 15.74
N ILE A 560 -17.71 13.62 16.85
CA ILE A 560 -16.41 12.93 16.90
C ILE A 560 -16.65 11.42 16.95
N ILE A 561 -15.93 10.66 16.12
CA ILE A 561 -15.97 9.20 16.12
C ILE A 561 -14.57 8.64 16.39
N LEU A 562 -14.43 7.79 17.41
CA LEU A 562 -13.27 6.93 17.63
C LEU A 562 -13.54 5.57 16.97
N PRO A 563 -12.86 5.23 15.87
CA PRO A 563 -13.12 3.99 15.15
C PRO A 563 -12.53 2.76 15.88
N GLY A 564 -12.90 1.57 15.41
CA GLY A 564 -12.26 0.34 15.87
C GLY A 564 -10.78 0.28 15.50
N THR A 565 -9.96 -0.35 16.34
CA THR A 565 -8.53 -0.59 16.11
C THR A 565 -8.14 -2.03 16.44
N LYS A 566 -7.07 -2.52 15.81
CA LYS A 566 -6.43 -3.81 16.10
C LYS A 566 -5.37 -3.75 17.20
N ASN A 567 -5.00 -2.55 17.65
CA ASN A 567 -4.07 -2.33 18.75
C ASN A 567 -4.55 -1.11 19.57
N THR A 568 -5.47 -1.39 20.49
CA THR A 568 -6.18 -0.41 21.31
C THR A 568 -5.23 0.34 22.23
N ILE A 569 -4.32 -0.35 22.90
CA ILE A 569 -3.39 0.29 23.85
C ILE A 569 -2.41 1.22 23.12
N SER A 570 -1.82 0.77 22.01
CA SER A 570 -0.85 1.57 21.25
C SER A 570 -1.47 2.83 20.65
N ASP A 571 -2.67 2.70 20.08
CA ASP A 571 -3.38 3.82 19.49
C ASP A 571 -3.88 4.79 20.57
N LEU A 572 -4.29 4.29 21.75
CA LEU A 572 -4.66 5.12 22.91
C LEU A 572 -3.47 5.95 23.40
N ARG A 573 -2.27 5.37 23.46
CA ARG A 573 -1.02 6.10 23.76
C ARG A 573 -0.75 7.18 22.72
N ALA A 574 -0.86 6.86 21.44
CA ALA A 574 -0.61 7.82 20.36
C ALA A 574 -1.59 9.01 20.38
N ILE A 575 -2.89 8.79 20.64
CA ILE A 575 -3.84 9.91 20.75
C ILE A 575 -3.59 10.77 22.01
N LYS A 576 -3.08 10.18 23.09
CA LYS A 576 -2.67 10.92 24.29
C LYS A 576 -1.39 11.73 24.04
N GLU A 577 -0.36 11.12 23.47
CA GLU A 577 0.93 11.76 23.16
C GLU A 577 0.79 12.94 22.19
N SER A 578 -0.15 12.86 21.24
CA SER A 578 -0.42 13.95 20.29
C SER A 578 -1.23 15.12 20.89
N GLY A 579 -1.75 14.97 22.12
CA GLY A 579 -2.68 15.91 22.75
C GLY A 579 -4.11 15.83 22.22
N LEU A 580 -4.40 14.89 21.30
CA LEU A 580 -5.73 14.74 20.70
C LEU A 580 -6.74 14.20 21.71
N GLY A 581 -6.32 13.29 22.59
CA GLY A 581 -7.14 12.76 23.68
C GLY A 581 -7.67 13.86 24.61
N GLU A 582 -6.83 14.82 25.00
CA GLU A 582 -7.24 15.94 25.85
C GLU A 582 -8.28 16.84 25.18
N GLU A 583 -8.11 17.12 23.88
CA GLU A 583 -9.07 17.93 23.14
C GLU A 583 -10.41 17.18 22.95
N ILE A 584 -10.39 15.86 22.71
CA ILE A 584 -11.62 15.04 22.67
C ILE A 584 -12.37 15.13 24.01
N VAL A 585 -11.66 14.95 25.13
CA VAL A 585 -12.25 15.03 26.48
C VAL A 585 -12.86 16.41 26.73
N LYS A 586 -12.14 17.47 26.39
CA LYS A 586 -12.61 18.86 26.52
C LYS A 586 -13.87 19.11 25.67
N ARG A 587 -13.91 18.62 24.43
CA ARG A 587 -15.06 18.78 23.53
C ARG A 587 -16.27 17.99 24.03
N ALA A 588 -16.06 16.76 24.49
CA ALA A 588 -17.11 15.96 25.14
C ALA A 588 -17.67 16.68 26.37
N GLY A 589 -16.80 17.26 27.22
CA GLY A 589 -17.20 18.06 28.38
C GLY A 589 -17.96 19.35 28.04
N ALA A 590 -17.76 19.89 26.84
CA ALA A 590 -18.52 21.02 26.29
C ALA A 590 -19.84 20.60 25.61
N GLY A 591 -20.23 19.31 25.70
CA GLY A 591 -21.48 18.79 25.15
C GLY A 591 -21.37 18.26 23.72
N LEU A 592 -20.18 18.21 23.11
CA LEU A 592 -20.02 17.68 21.76
C LEU A 592 -20.22 16.16 21.73
N THR A 593 -20.98 15.66 20.77
CA THR A 593 -21.26 14.23 20.66
C THR A 593 -19.99 13.43 20.34
N VAL A 594 -19.72 12.39 21.12
CA VAL A 594 -18.59 11.47 20.90
C VAL A 594 -19.10 10.04 20.83
N MET A 595 -18.72 9.31 19.78
CA MET A 595 -19.05 7.89 19.63
C MET A 595 -17.78 7.05 19.47
N GLY A 596 -17.68 5.95 20.22
CA GLY A 596 -16.62 4.95 20.08
C GLY A 596 -17.16 3.65 19.52
N ILE A 597 -16.45 3.07 18.55
CA ILE A 597 -16.76 1.75 17.97
C ILE A 597 -15.63 0.78 18.32
N CYS A 598 -15.97 -0.40 18.86
CA CYS A 598 -15.01 -1.48 19.19
C CYS A 598 -13.82 -0.96 20.02
N GLY A 599 -12.57 -1.02 19.52
CA GLY A 599 -11.41 -0.45 20.22
C GLY A 599 -11.57 1.03 20.60
N GLY A 600 -12.25 1.84 19.77
CA GLY A 600 -12.59 3.22 20.09
C GLY A 600 -13.58 3.34 21.26
N TYR A 601 -14.49 2.38 21.43
CA TYR A 601 -15.34 2.30 22.63
C TYR A 601 -14.51 1.95 23.88
N GLN A 602 -13.58 1.00 23.76
CA GLN A 602 -12.69 0.63 24.87
C GLN A 602 -11.86 1.84 25.34
N MET A 603 -11.36 2.66 24.41
CA MET A 603 -10.62 3.91 24.71
C MET A 603 -11.43 4.95 25.49
N LEU A 604 -12.75 5.00 25.33
CA LEU A 604 -13.61 5.94 26.06
C LEU A 604 -13.70 5.60 27.56
N GLY A 605 -13.36 4.36 27.95
CA GLY A 605 -13.37 3.90 29.32
C GLY A 605 -12.34 4.56 30.22
N ARG A 606 -12.24 4.07 31.45
CA ARG A 606 -11.24 4.46 32.43
C ARG A 606 -9.91 3.74 32.22
N ARG A 607 -9.93 2.45 31.86
CA ARG A 607 -8.71 1.67 31.64
C ARG A 607 -8.91 0.56 30.62
N VAL A 608 -7.84 0.26 29.89
CA VAL A 608 -7.72 -0.91 29.02
C VAL A 608 -6.52 -1.74 29.47
N ASP A 609 -6.78 -2.98 29.89
CA ASP A 609 -5.78 -3.93 30.38
C ASP A 609 -5.58 -5.07 29.36
N ASP A 610 -4.33 -5.38 28.98
CA ASP A 610 -3.93 -6.54 28.19
C ASP A 610 -2.99 -7.46 29.00
N PRO A 611 -3.53 -8.21 29.97
CA PRO A 611 -2.73 -9.06 30.86
C PRO A 611 -2.13 -10.27 30.14
N TYR A 612 -2.64 -10.62 28.96
CA TYR A 612 -2.23 -11.81 28.21
C TYR A 612 -1.33 -11.49 27.01
N GLY A 613 -1.09 -10.20 26.71
CA GLY A 613 -0.28 -9.80 25.57
C GLY A 613 -0.92 -10.17 24.23
N VAL A 614 -2.24 -10.03 24.12
CA VAL A 614 -3.01 -10.32 22.90
C VAL A 614 -2.67 -9.33 21.79
N GLU A 615 -2.44 -8.06 22.16
CA GLU A 615 -1.98 -7.01 21.27
C GLU A 615 -0.48 -6.74 21.52
N GLU A 616 -0.15 -5.73 22.33
CA GLU A 616 1.22 -5.42 22.75
C GLU A 616 1.48 -5.65 24.25
N GLY A 617 0.45 -6.07 24.99
CA GLY A 617 0.49 -6.25 26.43
C GLY A 617 0.49 -4.94 27.23
N GLY A 618 0.24 -5.09 28.53
CA GLY A 618 0.33 -3.98 29.49
C GLY A 618 -1.03 -3.40 29.86
N SER A 619 -1.03 -2.15 30.30
CA SER A 619 -2.24 -1.44 30.75
C SER A 619 -2.10 0.02 30.40
N GLU A 620 -3.20 0.66 30.04
CA GLU A 620 -3.25 2.09 29.73
C GLU A 620 -4.53 2.71 30.27
N GLU A 621 -4.40 3.92 30.83
CA GLU A 621 -5.58 4.68 31.25
C GLU A 621 -6.31 5.18 30.00
N GLY A 622 -7.64 5.03 29.98
CA GLY A 622 -8.49 5.52 28.89
C GLY A 622 -8.68 7.04 28.92
N LEU A 623 -9.70 7.49 28.19
CA LEU A 623 -10.09 8.91 28.14
C LEU A 623 -11.01 9.32 29.30
N ASN A 624 -11.42 8.38 30.16
CA ASN A 624 -12.28 8.62 31.32
C ASN A 624 -13.63 9.27 30.97
N LEU A 625 -14.18 8.99 29.78
CA LEU A 625 -15.46 9.53 29.33
C LEU A 625 -16.65 8.62 29.68
N LEU A 626 -16.41 7.32 29.79
CA LEU A 626 -17.36 6.32 30.26
C LEU A 626 -16.81 5.59 31.49
N PRO A 627 -17.63 5.36 32.54
CA PRO A 627 -17.23 4.61 33.73
C PRO A 627 -17.19 3.09 33.48
N VAL A 628 -16.32 2.68 32.55
CA VAL A 628 -16.14 1.29 32.15
C VAL A 628 -14.67 0.93 32.12
N ASP A 629 -14.33 -0.31 32.45
CA ASP A 629 -12.99 -0.88 32.30
C ASP A 629 -13.04 -2.00 31.27
N THR A 630 -11.97 -2.14 30.50
CA THR A 630 -11.83 -3.21 29.49
C THR A 630 -10.65 -4.10 29.83
N VAL A 631 -10.86 -5.41 29.78
CA VAL A 631 -9.80 -6.41 29.88
C VAL A 631 -9.74 -7.20 28.57
N LEU A 632 -8.64 -7.08 27.83
CA LEU A 632 -8.37 -7.84 26.62
C LEU A 632 -8.09 -9.30 26.98
N GLY A 633 -8.75 -10.22 26.26
CA GLY A 633 -8.74 -11.66 26.52
C GLY A 633 -8.38 -12.47 25.28
N GLY A 634 -8.02 -13.75 25.46
CA GLY A 634 -7.55 -14.61 24.37
C GLY A 634 -8.63 -15.14 23.41
N GLU A 635 -9.91 -15.07 23.78
CA GLU A 635 -11.01 -15.49 22.92
C GLU A 635 -11.55 -14.32 22.10
N LYS A 636 -11.51 -14.47 20.78
CA LYS A 636 -12.06 -13.48 19.84
C LYS A 636 -13.55 -13.71 19.65
N ILE A 637 -14.36 -12.72 20.01
CA ILE A 637 -15.79 -12.74 19.71
C ILE A 637 -15.97 -12.42 18.23
N ARG A 638 -16.75 -13.25 17.52
CA ARG A 638 -17.10 -13.11 16.10
C ARG A 638 -18.55 -13.56 15.92
N SER A 639 -19.49 -12.62 15.87
CA SER A 639 -20.91 -12.96 15.72
C SER A 639 -21.69 -11.85 15.04
N ASP A 640 -22.67 -12.23 14.24
CA ASP A 640 -23.70 -11.31 13.76
C ASP A 640 -24.57 -10.86 14.94
N PHE A 641 -25.00 -9.62 14.89
CA PHE A 641 -25.84 -9.00 15.90
C PHE A 641 -27.13 -8.48 15.27
N THR A 642 -28.25 -8.85 15.88
CA THR A 642 -29.55 -8.24 15.62
C THR A 642 -30.19 -7.93 16.95
N GLY A 643 -30.46 -6.66 17.20
CA GLY A 643 -30.97 -6.20 18.49
C GLY A 643 -31.59 -4.81 18.41
N LYS A 644 -31.51 -4.08 19.50
CA LYS A 644 -32.04 -2.72 19.60
C LYS A 644 -31.07 -1.79 20.32
N ILE A 645 -31.19 -0.49 20.05
CA ILE A 645 -30.72 0.53 20.97
C ILE A 645 -31.60 0.41 22.23
N LYS A 646 -31.04 -0.12 23.31
CA LYS A 646 -31.79 -0.41 24.54
C LYS A 646 -32.25 0.89 25.21
N ALA A 647 -31.30 1.79 25.42
CA ALA A 647 -31.56 3.14 25.90
C ALA A 647 -30.40 4.05 25.47
N ALA A 648 -30.73 5.21 24.91
CA ALA A 648 -29.75 6.24 24.59
C ALA A 648 -29.91 7.43 25.55
N THR A 649 -28.79 8.00 25.99
CA THR A 649 -28.78 9.21 26.82
C THR A 649 -28.59 10.46 25.96
N GLY A 650 -28.72 11.66 26.53
CA GLY A 650 -28.38 12.94 25.89
C GLY A 650 -29.07 13.18 24.54
N VAL A 651 -28.30 13.69 23.57
CA VAL A 651 -28.80 14.11 22.24
C VAL A 651 -29.43 12.96 21.46
N LEU A 652 -28.96 11.73 21.65
CA LEU A 652 -29.47 10.54 20.94
C LEU A 652 -30.64 9.84 21.65
N CYS A 653 -31.21 10.40 22.73
CA CYS A 653 -32.24 9.71 23.53
C CYS A 653 -33.46 9.24 22.73
N GLY A 654 -33.83 9.97 21.68
CA GLY A 654 -34.92 9.63 20.76
C GLY A 654 -34.70 8.37 19.92
N LEU A 655 -33.47 7.83 19.88
CA LEU A 655 -33.14 6.58 19.17
C LEU A 655 -33.43 5.32 20.02
N SER A 656 -33.80 5.49 21.29
CA SER A 656 -34.11 4.36 22.17
C SER A 656 -35.25 3.51 21.59
N GLY A 657 -35.02 2.20 21.51
CA GLY A 657 -35.98 1.23 20.98
C GLY A 657 -35.86 0.94 19.48
N LEU A 658 -35.06 1.71 18.73
CA LEU A 658 -34.81 1.42 17.31
C LEU A 658 -34.03 0.11 17.15
N SER A 659 -34.35 -0.63 16.09
CA SER A 659 -33.62 -1.84 15.72
C SER A 659 -32.22 -1.48 15.23
N VAL A 660 -31.24 -2.30 15.62
CA VAL A 660 -29.86 -2.17 15.13
C VAL A 660 -29.36 -3.55 14.71
N GLU A 661 -28.68 -3.56 13.57
CA GLU A 661 -28.02 -4.73 12.98
C GLU A 661 -26.54 -4.39 12.82
N GLY A 662 -25.70 -5.42 12.87
CA GLY A 662 -24.25 -5.26 12.75
C GLY A 662 -23.55 -6.55 13.11
N TYR A 663 -22.27 -6.46 13.45
CA TYR A 663 -21.51 -7.61 13.91
C TYR A 663 -20.47 -7.23 14.96
N GLU A 664 -20.15 -8.19 15.81
CA GLU A 664 -19.10 -8.08 16.81
C GLU A 664 -17.83 -8.76 16.29
N ILE A 665 -16.71 -8.02 16.27
CA ILE A 665 -15.39 -8.59 16.02
C ILE A 665 -14.35 -7.94 16.93
N HIS A 666 -14.28 -8.40 18.18
CA HIS A 666 -13.46 -7.75 19.18
C HIS A 666 -12.76 -8.76 20.09
N MET A 667 -11.74 -8.25 20.77
CA MET A 667 -11.04 -8.92 21.86
C MET A 667 -11.35 -8.17 23.15
N GLY A 668 -11.62 -8.93 24.20
CA GLY A 668 -11.82 -8.40 25.54
C GLY A 668 -13.27 -8.22 25.96
N SER A 669 -13.43 -7.94 27.24
CA SER A 669 -14.72 -7.70 27.89
C SER A 669 -14.69 -6.30 28.52
N THR A 670 -15.72 -5.51 28.24
CA THR A 670 -15.91 -4.20 28.88
C THR A 670 -17.01 -4.30 29.93
N GLU A 671 -16.66 -3.96 31.17
CA GLU A 671 -17.60 -3.96 32.29
C GLU A 671 -17.73 -2.56 32.88
N ALA A 672 -18.96 -2.23 33.28
CA ALA A 672 -19.23 -0.99 34.00
C ALA A 672 -18.78 -1.12 35.46
N PHE A 673 -18.04 -0.13 35.96
CA PHE A 673 -17.62 -0.09 37.37
C PHE A 673 -18.56 0.75 38.25
N GLU A 674 -19.39 1.58 37.63
CA GLU A 674 -20.47 2.36 38.25
C GLU A 674 -21.77 2.21 37.44
N GLU A 675 -22.88 2.72 37.96
CA GLU A 675 -24.15 2.72 37.24
C GLU A 675 -24.06 3.56 35.97
N ILE A 676 -24.28 2.92 34.82
CA ILE A 676 -24.31 3.52 33.49
C ILE A 676 -25.42 2.89 32.64
N THR A 677 -25.95 3.66 31.70
CA THR A 677 -26.98 3.21 30.77
C THR A 677 -26.39 2.27 29.71
N GLU A 678 -26.93 1.06 29.62
CA GLU A 678 -26.67 0.13 28.53
C GLU A 678 -27.25 0.68 27.22
N PHE A 679 -26.37 0.93 26.25
CA PHE A 679 -26.70 1.61 25.01
C PHE A 679 -27.36 0.67 24.00
N THR A 680 -26.73 -0.47 23.76
CA THR A 680 -27.19 -1.51 22.82
C THR A 680 -27.54 -2.78 23.59
N SER A 681 -28.59 -3.48 23.16
CA SER A 681 -29.01 -4.72 23.81
C SER A 681 -27.92 -5.79 23.81
N GLY A 682 -27.93 -6.69 24.79
CA GLY A 682 -26.94 -7.77 24.86
C GLY A 682 -25.60 -7.31 25.47
N LYS A 683 -25.60 -6.18 26.17
CA LYS A 683 -24.40 -5.57 26.78
C LYS A 683 -23.27 -5.29 25.78
N THR A 684 -23.62 -4.99 24.54
CA THR A 684 -22.64 -4.68 23.49
C THR A 684 -22.19 -3.22 23.50
N GLY A 685 -22.67 -2.40 24.45
CA GLY A 685 -22.29 -0.99 24.55
C GLY A 685 -22.90 -0.25 25.73
N PHE A 686 -22.26 0.85 26.14
CA PHE A 686 -22.72 1.75 27.20
C PHE A 686 -22.71 3.21 26.74
N CYS A 687 -23.56 4.06 27.35
CA CYS A 687 -23.59 5.50 27.07
C CYS A 687 -23.84 6.33 28.33
N LYS A 688 -23.35 7.58 28.33
CA LYS A 688 -23.56 8.57 29.39
C LYS A 688 -23.52 9.98 28.80
N GLY A 689 -24.62 10.72 28.99
CA GLY A 689 -24.75 12.07 28.44
C GLY A 689 -24.68 12.06 26.91
N ASN A 690 -23.67 12.73 26.36
CA ASN A 690 -23.36 12.87 24.94
C ASN A 690 -22.24 11.92 24.45
N VAL A 691 -21.86 10.93 25.27
CA VAL A 691 -20.83 9.93 24.94
C VAL A 691 -21.45 8.55 24.80
N TYR A 692 -21.16 7.88 23.69
CA TYR A 692 -21.73 6.58 23.33
C TYR A 692 -20.63 5.61 22.91
N GLY A 693 -20.70 4.36 23.35
CA GLY A 693 -19.74 3.33 22.97
C GLY A 693 -20.43 2.02 22.66
N THR A 694 -20.01 1.34 21.60
CA THR A 694 -20.53 0.02 21.21
C THR A 694 -19.49 -0.84 20.51
N TYR A 695 -19.61 -2.15 20.65
CA TYR A 695 -18.83 -3.16 19.93
C TYR A 695 -19.34 -3.44 18.51
N LEU A 696 -20.50 -2.90 18.16
CA LEU A 696 -21.16 -3.19 16.89
C LEU A 696 -20.50 -2.44 15.73
N HIS A 697 -19.83 -3.17 14.85
CA HIS A 697 -19.49 -2.69 13.52
C HIS A 697 -20.74 -2.71 12.64
N GLY A 698 -20.82 -1.78 11.67
CA GLY A 698 -22.05 -1.56 10.88
C GLY A 698 -23.20 -0.89 11.64
N PHE A 699 -22.94 -0.30 12.83
CA PHE A 699 -23.97 0.36 13.66
C PHE A 699 -24.80 1.40 12.87
N PHE A 700 -24.19 2.07 11.90
CA PHE A 700 -24.82 3.10 11.08
C PHE A 700 -25.35 2.57 9.72
N ASP A 701 -25.35 1.27 9.47
CA ASP A 701 -25.70 0.72 8.16
C ASP A 701 -27.21 0.83 7.87
N LYS A 702 -28.04 0.88 8.92
CA LYS A 702 -29.48 1.12 8.81
C LYS A 702 -29.78 2.60 8.65
N LYS A 703 -30.62 2.91 7.66
CA LYS A 703 -31.07 4.28 7.38
C LYS A 703 -31.57 4.96 8.64
N GLU A 704 -32.45 4.31 9.40
CA GLU A 704 -33.09 4.89 10.57
C GLU A 704 -32.08 5.29 11.66
N ILE A 705 -31.00 4.52 11.81
CA ILE A 705 -29.94 4.83 12.78
C ILE A 705 -29.08 5.98 12.26
N MET A 706 -28.62 5.91 11.01
CA MET A 706 -27.76 6.93 10.42
C MET A 706 -28.45 8.30 10.32
N THR A 707 -29.69 8.35 9.82
CA THR A 707 -30.47 9.60 9.77
C THR A 707 -30.85 10.05 11.17
N GLY A 708 -31.23 9.13 12.06
CA GLY A 708 -31.57 9.45 13.44
C GLY A 708 -30.41 10.11 14.21
N VAL A 709 -29.19 9.59 14.07
CA VAL A 709 -27.99 10.19 14.68
C VAL A 709 -27.70 11.56 14.09
N THR A 710 -27.67 11.68 12.76
CA THR A 710 -27.31 12.94 12.09
C THR A 710 -28.35 14.03 12.31
N GLU A 711 -29.64 13.71 12.30
CA GLU A 711 -30.72 14.67 12.59
C GLU A 711 -30.70 15.13 14.05
N ALA A 712 -30.52 14.21 14.99
CA ALA A 712 -30.48 14.53 16.42
C ALA A 712 -29.32 15.48 16.73
N VAL A 713 -28.11 15.16 16.24
CA VAL A 713 -26.92 15.99 16.44
C VAL A 713 -27.06 17.32 15.67
N SER A 714 -27.61 17.31 14.45
CA SER A 714 -27.83 18.55 13.68
C SER A 714 -28.77 19.50 14.43
N LYS A 715 -29.85 18.98 15.01
CA LYS A 715 -30.82 19.76 15.77
C LYS A 715 -30.20 20.41 17.00
N GLU A 716 -29.38 19.67 17.76
CA GLU A 716 -28.65 20.20 18.91
C GLU A 716 -27.67 21.32 18.50
N ARG A 717 -27.06 21.19 17.32
CA ARG A 717 -26.12 22.18 16.76
C ARG A 717 -26.80 23.32 16.00
N ASN A 718 -28.13 23.38 16.00
CA ASN A 718 -28.94 24.35 15.24
C ASN A 718 -28.63 24.36 13.73
N LYS A 719 -28.42 23.17 13.16
CA LYS A 719 -28.14 22.93 11.75
C LYS A 719 -29.29 22.19 11.09
N SER A 720 -29.49 22.44 9.79
CA SER A 720 -30.45 21.71 8.97
C SER A 720 -29.72 20.73 8.05
N LEU A 721 -30.11 19.46 8.09
CA LEU A 721 -29.57 18.41 7.24
C LEU A 721 -30.69 17.77 6.42
N TYR A 722 -30.40 17.44 5.16
CA TYR A 722 -31.35 16.76 4.27
C TYR A 722 -31.02 15.27 4.22
N THR A 723 -31.92 14.45 4.78
CA THR A 723 -31.77 13.00 4.96
C THR A 723 -32.79 12.17 4.18
N ALA A 724 -33.72 12.80 3.45
CA ALA A 724 -34.86 12.11 2.84
C ALA A 724 -34.47 11.05 1.79
N GLU A 725 -33.36 11.27 1.07
CA GLU A 725 -32.81 10.34 0.06
C GLU A 725 -31.92 9.24 0.65
N ALA A 726 -31.71 9.23 1.97
CA ALA A 726 -30.96 8.18 2.63
C ALA A 726 -31.64 6.82 2.43
N MET A 727 -30.83 5.78 2.34
CA MET A 727 -31.26 4.39 2.26
C MET A 727 -30.37 3.52 3.15
N ASP A 728 -30.76 2.27 3.35
CA ASP A 728 -29.89 1.30 4.01
C ASP A 728 -28.60 1.16 3.20
N TYR A 729 -27.47 0.95 3.88
CA TYR A 729 -26.17 0.86 3.21
C TYR A 729 -26.14 -0.26 2.16
N ALA A 730 -26.82 -1.38 2.42
CA ALA A 730 -26.96 -2.46 1.46
C ALA A 730 -27.72 -2.04 0.20
N GLU A 731 -28.80 -1.28 0.34
CA GLU A 731 -29.56 -0.73 -0.80
C GLU A 731 -28.72 0.30 -1.55
N PHE A 732 -27.99 1.16 -0.84
CA PHE A 732 -27.06 2.11 -1.43
C PHE A 732 -26.02 1.40 -2.30
N LYS A 733 -25.34 0.37 -1.77
CA LYS A 733 -24.37 -0.43 -2.53
C LYS A 733 -24.99 -1.03 -3.79
N GLU A 734 -26.20 -1.58 -3.70
CA GLU A 734 -26.91 -2.12 -4.85
C GLU A 734 -27.13 -1.05 -5.94
N THR A 735 -27.50 0.18 -5.59
CA THR A 735 -27.60 1.27 -6.58
C THR A 735 -26.27 1.58 -7.28
N GLN A 736 -25.15 1.47 -6.56
CA GLN A 736 -23.81 1.68 -7.11
C GLN A 736 -23.40 0.55 -8.04
N TYR A 737 -23.78 -0.69 -7.74
CA TYR A 737 -23.55 -1.84 -8.62
C TYR A 737 -24.40 -1.77 -9.90
N GLU A 738 -25.65 -1.32 -9.81
CA GLU A 738 -26.48 -1.08 -11.02
C GLU A 738 -25.94 0.08 -11.87
N LEU A 739 -25.40 1.12 -11.24
CA LEU A 739 -24.70 2.20 -11.95
C LEU A 739 -23.45 1.66 -12.67
N LEU A 740 -22.73 0.73 -12.05
CA LEU A 740 -21.55 0.09 -12.61
C LEU A 740 -21.90 -0.77 -13.83
N ASP A 741 -22.96 -1.59 -13.78
CA ASP A 741 -23.47 -2.32 -14.95
C ASP A 741 -23.78 -1.36 -16.09
N ARG A 742 -24.69 -0.42 -15.86
CA ARG A 742 -25.16 0.51 -16.89
C ARG A 742 -24.01 1.25 -17.57
N SER A 743 -23.04 1.71 -16.78
CA SER A 743 -21.91 2.48 -17.28
C SER A 743 -20.94 1.63 -18.09
N LEU A 744 -20.61 0.43 -17.61
CA LEU A 744 -19.67 -0.46 -18.30
C LEU A 744 -20.30 -1.13 -19.52
N ARG A 745 -21.57 -1.54 -19.44
CA ARG A 745 -22.32 -2.08 -20.58
C ARG A 745 -22.43 -1.06 -21.72
N ALA A 746 -22.53 0.22 -21.41
CA ALA A 746 -22.53 1.29 -22.41
C ALA A 746 -21.14 1.57 -23.00
N ALA A 747 -20.06 1.27 -22.27
CA ALA A 747 -18.69 1.59 -22.65
C ALA A 747 -17.90 0.42 -23.26
N LEU A 748 -18.28 -0.82 -22.96
CA LEU A 748 -17.63 -2.05 -23.41
C LEU A 748 -18.45 -2.73 -24.50
N ASP A 749 -17.77 -3.28 -25.49
CA ASP A 749 -18.34 -4.19 -26.48
C ASP A 749 -18.62 -5.55 -25.83
N MET A 750 -19.79 -5.65 -25.20
CA MET A 750 -20.20 -6.86 -24.48
C MET A 750 -20.38 -8.05 -25.40
N ASP A 751 -20.88 -7.87 -26.62
CA ASP A 751 -21.07 -8.97 -27.57
C ASP A 751 -19.73 -9.61 -27.94
N TYR A 752 -18.69 -8.81 -28.14
CA TYR A 752 -17.33 -9.31 -28.32
C TYR A 752 -16.80 -10.03 -27.07
N ILE A 753 -17.08 -9.51 -25.87
CA ILE A 753 -16.70 -10.16 -24.61
C ILE A 753 -17.35 -11.55 -24.50
N TYR A 754 -18.64 -11.69 -24.79
CA TYR A 754 -19.32 -12.99 -24.82
C TYR A 754 -18.72 -13.93 -25.86
N GLU A 755 -18.39 -13.42 -27.06
CA GLU A 755 -17.75 -14.18 -28.13
C GLU A 755 -16.41 -14.78 -27.70
N ILE A 756 -15.50 -13.97 -27.13
CA ILE A 756 -14.16 -14.45 -26.72
C ILE A 756 -14.23 -15.44 -25.54
N MET A 757 -15.32 -15.41 -24.77
CA MET A 757 -15.62 -16.37 -23.71
C MET A 757 -16.24 -17.67 -24.24
N GLY A 758 -16.64 -17.72 -25.52
CA GLY A 758 -17.30 -18.86 -26.14
C GLY A 758 -18.79 -18.98 -25.82
N ILE A 759 -19.42 -17.91 -25.34
CA ILE A 759 -20.84 -17.87 -25.01
C ILE A 759 -21.62 -17.40 -26.25
N LYS A 760 -22.52 -18.24 -26.75
CA LYS A 760 -23.45 -17.87 -27.82
C LYS A 760 -24.67 -17.19 -27.22
N ARG A 761 -24.90 -15.93 -27.59
CA ARG A 761 -26.13 -15.18 -27.29
C ARG A 761 -27.26 -15.54 -28.25
#